data_AF-A0A813E6K3-F1
#
_entry.id   AF-A0A813E6K3-F1
#
_cell.length_a   1.000
_cell.length_b   1.000
_cell.length_c   1.000
_cell.angle_alpha   90.00
_cell.angle_beta   90.00
_cell.angle_gamma   90.00
#
_symmetry.space_group_name_H-M   'P 1'
#
loop_
_entity.id
_entity.type
_entity.pdbx_description
1 polymer ?
#
loop_
_entity_poly.entity_id
_entity_poly.type
_entity_poly.pdbx_seq_one_letter_code
_entity_poly.pdbx_strand_id
1 'polypeptide(L)'
;MAKWCHTLIALASVVPCFGGNPHEPLGQYQPVSNVIELAQIALDVKGITDAAHHHDFTGAKHIYEEGSNSCINATSRRSLKSFVSSATASQHLQGGAYFDSFTNGAGPSGADAILGPGRLPLQPDFWDEFISSALDGTGRFSNKSETSRMVAVKKGILGVITMYVSHLLETSIALATENRTGDGDGAPHVWDAAWALYYGACGEGCLEHCVTQGWCRFSAWEALKKRDGDHARNRTYQRVEGTILASSTVENYFLEGQRATRAATLDVPALIRVRNNIYRMFSVNAIRATLRYSYAMNRGNGLKYNSLNELLHMQAYTYFLAAAGWIEQSAPGSGQHVLQLLDFQQVTGEVPLSLHCDVKATLHRAYEPLGLDAAKIGQDWAIPDTFQCNSLPACPTAPDLPLGLPGYAAHDTETPAGSKLDCTSSSIMPSTSSIMPSTSTTTTSSMDVQAYMCALEAIEIMGAGAGAVNGVYHKVPNRQNAEVGRTALTECELCATWQNGQWQVYVTNSHLWRISGTDPLSYYYDGVGHMMGPPRSGDWDYKTEMNGTKPDPVVLPARMFVPITGQEEACRGATSTDNSNSYYELVAASSLEECQDRCLSQPRHCKGFEFSRGRCEIWTRPEGILSSYKLTGFACLRNDLAPVFSPVDGGKDRACRGATSSDNSASYYKVFKDLTLRDCQSECMDEALCKGIEHSTEYGHSGRCEIWTLSHGIGSSAPVAGYTCMSYKARPLTPPLV
;
A
#
# COMPACT_ATOMS: atom_id res chain seq x y z
N MET A 1 -35.23 -69.11 3.55
CA MET A 1 -35.28 -68.47 4.89
C MET A 1 -34.12 -69.01 5.71
N ALA A 2 -32.97 -68.34 5.71
CA ALA A 2 -31.83 -68.68 6.56
C ALA A 2 -31.31 -67.36 7.13
N LYS A 3 -31.19 -67.30 8.46
CA LYS A 3 -30.90 -66.06 9.17
C LYS A 3 -30.01 -66.38 10.38
N TRP A 4 -28.85 -65.69 10.40
CA TRP A 4 -27.92 -65.43 11.51
C TRP A 4 -27.04 -66.62 11.97
N CYS A 5 -25.75 -66.47 12.30
CA CYS A 5 -25.03 -65.30 12.79
C CYS A 5 -23.53 -65.43 12.49
N HIS A 6 -22.89 -64.41 11.90
CA HIS A 6 -21.43 -64.24 11.88
C HIS A 6 -21.08 -62.84 12.35
N THR A 7 -20.30 -62.77 13.43
CA THR A 7 -19.78 -61.57 14.06
C THR A 7 -18.62 -61.04 13.20
N LEU A 8 -18.81 -59.88 12.56
CA LEU A 8 -17.74 -59.12 11.91
C LEU A 8 -17.34 -57.98 12.84
N ILE A 9 -16.09 -58.02 13.29
CA ILE A 9 -15.40 -56.89 13.92
C ILE A 9 -15.11 -55.89 12.80
N ALA A 10 -15.89 -54.81 12.75
CA ALA A 10 -15.60 -53.67 11.89
C ALA A 10 -14.56 -52.78 12.59
N LEU A 11 -13.32 -52.83 12.13
CA LEU A 11 -12.35 -51.75 12.34
C LEU A 11 -12.90 -50.51 11.62
N ALA A 12 -13.56 -49.63 12.36
CA ALA A 12 -13.86 -48.29 11.88
C ALA A 12 -12.53 -47.53 11.77
N SER A 13 -11.98 -47.45 10.56
CA SER A 13 -11.02 -46.42 10.20
C SER A 13 -11.71 -45.07 10.40
N VAL A 14 -11.45 -44.44 11.55
CA VAL A 14 -11.71 -43.02 11.76
C VAL A 14 -10.85 -42.30 10.74
N VAL A 15 -11.43 -41.93 9.60
CA VAL A 15 -10.86 -40.88 8.76
C VAL A 15 -11.12 -39.60 9.55
N PRO A 16 -10.10 -38.94 10.13
CA PRO A 16 -10.32 -37.63 10.70
C PRO A 16 -10.82 -36.75 9.56
N CYS A 17 -12.01 -36.19 9.71
CA CYS A 17 -12.40 -35.02 8.92
C CYS A 17 -11.37 -33.95 9.26
N PHE A 18 -10.36 -33.78 8.42
CA PHE A 18 -9.46 -32.63 8.51
C PHE A 18 -10.32 -31.38 8.33
N GLY A 19 -10.62 -30.70 9.44
CA GLY A 19 -11.13 -29.34 9.39
C GLY A 19 -10.11 -28.50 8.64
N GLY A 20 -10.57 -27.65 7.71
CA GLY A 20 -9.67 -26.76 6.98
C GLY A 20 -8.87 -25.87 7.93
N ASN A 21 -7.75 -25.34 7.44
CA ASN A 21 -6.90 -24.42 8.19
C ASN A 21 -7.72 -23.26 8.78
N PRO A 22 -7.80 -23.13 10.12
CA PRO A 22 -8.68 -22.18 10.78
C PRO A 22 -8.03 -20.79 10.95
N HIS A 23 -6.75 -20.62 10.61
CA HIS A 23 -6.01 -19.37 10.80
C HIS A 23 -6.40 -18.33 9.76
N GLU A 24 -6.43 -17.06 10.14
CA GLU A 24 -6.71 -15.95 9.21
C GLU A 24 -5.55 -15.80 8.21
N PRO A 25 -5.80 -15.76 6.89
CA PRO A 25 -4.77 -15.49 5.89
C PRO A 25 -4.14 -14.11 6.09
N LEU A 26 -2.83 -14.01 5.87
CA LEU A 26 -2.07 -12.77 5.90
C LEU A 26 -1.53 -12.49 4.49
N GLY A 27 -2.38 -11.90 3.65
CA GLY A 27 -2.11 -11.78 2.21
C GLY A 27 -2.35 -13.11 1.50
N GLN A 28 -1.43 -13.54 0.63
CA GLN A 28 -1.52 -14.86 -0.01
C GLN A 28 -0.94 -15.99 0.87
N TYR A 29 -0.38 -15.64 2.03
CA TYR A 29 0.20 -16.57 2.97
C TYR A 29 -0.86 -17.08 3.96
N GLN A 30 -1.01 -18.40 4.04
CA GLN A 30 -1.89 -19.07 5.00
C GLN A 30 -1.04 -19.61 6.17
N PRO A 31 -1.07 -19.00 7.37
CA PRO A 31 -0.34 -19.52 8.52
C PRO A 31 -0.81 -20.91 8.92
N VAL A 32 0.08 -21.74 9.47
CA VAL A 32 -0.25 -23.03 10.09
C VAL A 32 -0.34 -22.93 11.60
N SER A 33 -0.08 -21.77 12.17
CA SER A 33 -0.03 -21.54 13.60
C SER A 33 -0.74 -20.24 13.98
N ASN A 34 -1.12 -20.13 15.26
CA ASN A 34 -1.70 -18.89 15.75
C ASN A 34 -0.63 -17.79 15.87
N VAL A 35 -0.70 -16.81 14.97
CA VAL A 35 0.20 -15.64 14.95
C VAL A 35 -0.56 -14.32 14.77
N ILE A 36 -1.89 -14.33 14.83
CA ILE A 36 -2.70 -13.15 14.51
C ILE A 36 -2.54 -12.04 15.56
N GLU A 37 -2.36 -12.40 16.84
CA GLU A 37 -2.09 -11.43 17.91
C GLU A 37 -0.70 -10.78 17.76
N LEU A 38 0.28 -11.50 17.23
CA LEU A 38 1.59 -10.92 16.90
C LEU A 38 1.46 -9.94 15.72
N ALA A 39 0.72 -10.33 14.69
CA ALA A 39 0.50 -9.52 13.48
C ALA A 39 -0.17 -8.16 13.79
N GLN A 40 -0.88 -8.03 14.92
CA GLN A 40 -1.41 -6.75 15.40
C GLN A 40 -0.35 -5.70 15.77
N ILE A 41 0.95 -6.03 15.79
CA ILE A 41 2.01 -5.03 15.97
C ILE A 41 1.93 -3.89 14.93
N ALA A 42 1.38 -4.16 13.75
CA ALA A 42 1.19 -3.13 12.71
C ALA A 42 0.27 -1.99 13.17
N LEU A 43 -0.62 -2.25 14.14
CA LEU A 43 -1.44 -1.22 14.78
C LEU A 43 -0.63 -0.36 15.76
N ASP A 44 0.41 -0.91 16.40
CA ASP A 44 1.36 -0.13 17.20
C ASP A 44 2.24 0.75 16.29
N VAL A 45 2.67 0.23 15.14
CA VAL A 45 3.37 1.03 14.11
C VAL A 45 2.49 2.20 13.64
N LYS A 46 1.20 1.96 13.42
CA LYS A 46 0.23 3.02 13.13
C LYS A 46 0.17 4.04 14.26
N GLY A 47 -0.06 3.60 15.50
CA GLY A 47 -0.19 4.49 16.65
C GLY A 47 1.04 5.38 16.86
N ILE A 48 2.24 4.81 16.77
CA ILE A 48 3.51 5.55 16.82
C ILE A 48 3.62 6.52 15.65
N THR A 49 3.26 6.07 14.44
CA THR A 49 3.32 6.90 13.23
C THR A 49 2.40 8.11 13.33
N ASP A 50 1.17 7.90 13.78
CA ASP A 50 0.17 8.96 13.92
C ASP A 50 0.57 9.92 15.03
N ALA A 51 0.98 9.43 16.21
CA ALA A 51 1.44 10.27 17.31
C ALA A 51 2.65 11.11 16.91
N ALA A 52 3.67 10.50 16.29
CA ALA A 52 4.84 11.23 15.80
C ALA A 52 4.49 12.27 14.73
N HIS A 53 3.51 12.00 13.87
CA HIS A 53 3.03 12.94 12.85
C HIS A 53 2.40 14.19 13.47
N HIS A 54 1.71 14.04 14.59
CA HIS A 54 1.17 15.15 15.38
C HIS A 54 2.20 15.75 16.37
N HIS A 55 3.47 15.39 16.23
CA HIS A 55 4.55 15.77 17.14
C HIS A 55 4.32 15.38 18.62
N ASP A 56 3.43 14.42 18.87
CA ASP A 56 3.24 13.78 20.18
C ASP A 56 4.30 12.70 20.38
N PHE A 57 5.55 13.14 20.61
CA PHE A 57 6.67 12.23 20.86
C PHE A 57 6.52 11.45 22.17
N THR A 58 5.79 12.00 23.15
CA THR A 58 5.52 11.32 24.42
C THR A 58 4.57 10.15 24.22
N GLY A 59 3.46 10.35 23.51
CA GLY A 59 2.51 9.28 23.16
C GLY A 59 3.14 8.24 22.24
N ALA A 60 3.92 8.68 21.23
CA ALA A 60 4.68 7.78 20.38
C ALA A 60 5.67 6.93 21.18
N LYS A 61 6.37 7.52 22.16
CA LYS A 61 7.29 6.81 23.05
C LYS A 61 6.57 5.80 23.94
N HIS A 62 5.45 6.18 24.53
CA HIS A 62 4.67 5.25 25.35
C HIS A 62 4.27 4.00 24.56
N ILE A 63 3.79 4.14 23.32
CA ILE A 63 3.46 2.99 22.46
C ILE A 63 4.71 2.19 22.08
N TYR A 64 5.83 2.86 21.78
CA TYR A 64 7.09 2.20 21.46
C TYR A 64 7.62 1.34 22.62
N GLU A 65 7.55 1.84 23.85
CA GLU A 65 8.10 1.21 25.04
C GLU A 65 7.17 0.13 25.62
N GLU A 66 5.87 0.39 25.66
CA GLU A 66 4.89 -0.45 26.37
C GLU A 66 3.99 -1.28 25.45
N GLY A 67 3.87 -0.89 24.18
CA GLY A 67 2.97 -1.52 23.23
C GLY A 67 1.49 -1.22 23.51
N SER A 68 0.64 -1.48 22.52
CA SER A 68 -0.81 -1.19 22.65
C SER A 68 -1.69 -2.34 22.17
N ASN A 69 -1.37 -2.94 21.03
CA ASN A 69 -2.28 -3.86 20.32
C ASN A 69 -1.75 -5.30 20.22
N SER A 70 -0.44 -5.53 20.21
CA SER A 70 0.09 -6.90 20.11
C SER A 70 0.14 -7.59 21.48
N CYS A 71 -0.93 -8.27 21.85
CA CYS A 71 -1.06 -8.90 23.16
C CYS A 71 -0.27 -10.22 23.27
N ILE A 72 0.43 -10.42 24.39
CA ILE A 72 0.96 -11.73 24.80
C ILE A 72 -0.15 -12.49 25.53
N ASN A 73 -0.87 -11.77 26.39
CA ASN A 73 -2.05 -12.23 27.12
C ASN A 73 -2.92 -11.00 27.45
N ALA A 74 -3.99 -11.19 28.22
CA ALA A 74 -4.93 -10.12 28.56
C ALA A 74 -4.30 -8.93 29.33
N THR A 75 -3.15 -9.13 30.00
CA THR A 75 -2.51 -8.12 30.85
C THR A 75 -1.11 -7.71 30.40
N SER A 76 -0.53 -8.40 29.40
CA SER A 76 0.84 -8.20 28.93
C SER A 76 0.86 -7.99 27.43
N ARG A 77 1.63 -6.99 26.99
CA ARG A 77 1.75 -6.61 25.58
C ARG A 77 3.19 -6.79 25.11
N ARG A 78 3.38 -7.02 23.81
CA ARG A 78 4.67 -6.87 23.14
C ARG A 78 4.86 -5.39 22.83
N SER A 79 6.12 -4.94 22.79
CA SER A 79 6.45 -3.58 22.38
C SER A 79 7.58 -3.60 21.35
N LEU A 80 7.66 -2.57 20.52
CA LEU A 80 8.73 -2.47 19.52
C LEU A 80 10.11 -2.29 20.19
N LYS A 81 10.17 -1.65 21.37
CA LYS A 81 11.39 -1.58 22.17
C LYS A 81 11.88 -2.96 22.61
N SER A 82 10.98 -3.84 23.05
CA SER A 82 11.38 -5.17 23.53
C SER A 82 11.95 -6.06 22.41
N PHE A 83 11.81 -5.69 21.14
CA PHE A 83 12.45 -6.39 20.03
C PHE A 83 13.91 -6.02 19.80
N VAL A 84 14.37 -4.86 20.27
CA VAL A 84 15.71 -4.34 19.96
C VAL A 84 16.46 -3.77 21.16
N SER A 85 15.90 -3.92 22.36
CA SER A 85 16.57 -3.52 23.60
C SER A 85 17.93 -4.22 23.78
N SER A 86 18.81 -3.63 24.58
CA SER A 86 20.12 -4.23 24.92
C SER A 86 20.02 -5.64 25.49
N ALA A 87 18.97 -5.91 26.29
CA ALA A 87 18.69 -7.24 26.82
C ALA A 87 18.34 -8.23 25.70
N THR A 88 17.44 -7.85 24.79
CA THR A 88 17.03 -8.65 23.63
C THR A 88 18.20 -8.89 22.69
N ALA A 89 19.01 -7.87 22.44
CA ALA A 89 20.20 -7.98 21.61
C ALA A 89 21.17 -9.06 22.15
N SER A 90 21.44 -9.01 23.46
CA SER A 90 22.35 -9.94 24.14
C SER A 90 21.79 -11.37 24.27
N GLN A 91 20.48 -11.51 24.43
CA GLN A 91 19.84 -12.81 24.70
C GLN A 91 19.36 -13.53 23.44
N HIS A 92 18.99 -12.79 22.40
CA HIS A 92 18.20 -13.31 21.28
C HIS A 92 18.77 -12.97 19.91
N LEU A 93 19.32 -11.76 19.71
CA LEU A 93 19.75 -11.33 18.37
C LEU A 93 21.18 -11.77 18.05
N GLN A 94 22.08 -11.77 19.04
CA GLN A 94 23.49 -12.12 18.85
C GLN A 94 23.65 -13.54 18.27
N GLY A 95 24.54 -13.67 17.29
CA GLY A 95 24.79 -14.93 16.58
C GLY A 95 23.91 -15.16 15.36
N GLY A 96 22.84 -14.37 15.18
CA GLY A 96 22.09 -14.32 13.94
C GLY A 96 22.86 -13.58 12.84
N ALA A 97 22.85 -14.09 11.60
CA ALA A 97 23.71 -13.56 10.55
C ALA A 97 23.37 -12.11 10.19
N TYR A 98 22.07 -11.78 10.14
CA TYR A 98 21.64 -10.42 9.85
C TYR A 98 22.03 -9.44 10.95
N PHE A 99 21.74 -9.75 12.22
CA PHE A 99 22.07 -8.87 13.34
C PHE A 99 23.58 -8.66 13.48
N ASP A 100 24.35 -9.75 13.41
CA ASP A 100 25.80 -9.67 13.54
C ASP A 100 26.41 -8.83 12.41
N SER A 101 25.81 -8.77 11.22
CA SER A 101 26.26 -7.87 10.14
C SER A 101 26.27 -6.37 10.52
N PHE A 102 25.49 -5.97 11.52
CA PHE A 102 25.41 -4.58 12.01
C PHE A 102 26.38 -4.26 13.15
N THR A 103 26.97 -5.29 13.77
CA THR A 103 27.76 -5.13 14.99
C THR A 103 29.16 -5.72 14.79
N ASN A 104 30.08 -5.46 15.72
CA ASN A 104 31.39 -6.13 15.71
C ASN A 104 31.32 -7.62 16.15
N GLY A 105 30.16 -8.27 15.99
CA GLY A 105 29.92 -9.66 16.34
C GLY A 105 30.67 -10.63 15.42
N ALA A 106 31.02 -11.80 15.97
CA ALA A 106 31.78 -12.84 15.26
C ALA A 106 30.91 -13.86 14.51
N GLY A 107 29.57 -13.84 14.65
CA GLY A 107 28.69 -14.78 13.97
C GLY A 107 28.60 -14.55 12.47
N PRO A 108 28.02 -15.51 11.75
CA PRO A 108 28.79 -16.37 10.87
C PRO A 108 29.58 -15.57 9.82
N SER A 109 30.90 -15.67 9.96
CA SER A 109 31.91 -15.48 8.91
C SER A 109 32.40 -16.83 8.35
N GLY A 110 31.64 -17.91 8.59
CA GLY A 110 31.93 -19.30 8.22
C GLY A 110 31.16 -19.81 6.99
N ALA A 111 31.38 -21.10 6.65
CA ALA A 111 31.07 -21.75 5.37
C ALA A 111 29.62 -21.68 4.83
N ASP A 112 28.65 -21.21 5.63
CA ASP A 112 27.24 -21.04 5.23
C ASP A 112 26.83 -19.54 5.08
N ALA A 113 27.75 -18.59 5.25
CA ALA A 113 27.52 -17.15 5.12
C ALA A 113 27.78 -16.67 3.68
N ILE A 114 26.72 -16.34 2.93
CA ILE A 114 26.83 -16.15 1.47
C ILE A 114 27.61 -14.89 1.06
N LEU A 115 27.92 -13.94 1.93
CA LEU A 115 28.17 -12.59 1.43
C LEU A 115 29.50 -11.95 1.82
N GLY A 116 30.17 -12.40 2.88
CA GLY A 116 31.54 -11.97 3.18
C GLY A 116 31.76 -11.50 4.62
N PRO A 117 32.95 -10.91 4.89
CA PRO A 117 33.42 -10.62 6.23
C PRO A 117 33.01 -9.23 6.76
N GLY A 118 32.33 -8.40 5.95
CA GLY A 118 32.04 -7.01 6.31
C GLY A 118 31.09 -6.91 7.51
N ARG A 119 31.36 -5.98 8.41
CA ARG A 119 30.57 -5.75 9.63
C ARG A 119 30.49 -4.26 9.88
N LEU A 120 29.30 -3.76 10.17
CA LEU A 120 29.19 -2.41 10.73
C LEU A 120 29.62 -2.43 12.20
N PRO A 121 30.23 -1.37 12.72
CA PRO A 121 30.63 -1.30 14.13
C PRO A 121 29.56 -0.63 15.00
N LEU A 122 28.28 -0.94 14.81
CA LEU A 122 27.21 -0.35 15.64
C LEU A 122 27.10 -1.06 16.99
N GLN A 123 26.55 -0.36 17.98
CA GLN A 123 26.23 -0.95 19.28
C GLN A 123 25.07 -1.95 19.17
N PRO A 124 25.01 -3.00 20.00
CA PRO A 124 23.97 -4.02 19.92
C PRO A 124 22.52 -3.49 19.97
N ASP A 125 22.29 -2.40 20.70
CA ASP A 125 20.99 -1.76 20.91
C ASP A 125 20.78 -0.53 20.00
N PHE A 126 21.53 -0.40 18.90
CA PHE A 126 21.52 0.80 18.06
C PHE A 126 20.13 1.21 17.57
N TRP A 127 19.21 0.25 17.37
CA TRP A 127 17.84 0.56 16.98
C TRP A 127 17.03 1.17 18.12
N ASP A 128 17.16 0.67 19.35
CA ASP A 128 16.52 1.29 20.52
C ASP A 128 17.10 2.68 20.76
N GLU A 129 18.43 2.80 20.77
CA GLU A 129 19.09 4.09 20.93
C GLU A 129 18.68 5.10 19.84
N PHE A 130 18.56 4.66 18.57
CA PHE A 130 18.13 5.52 17.47
C PHE A 130 16.69 6.01 17.64
N ILE A 131 15.75 5.12 18.00
CA ILE A 131 14.33 5.48 18.16
C ILE A 131 14.11 6.29 19.43
N SER A 132 14.62 5.82 20.57
CA SER A 132 14.49 6.49 21.86
C SER A 132 15.12 7.89 21.83
N SER A 133 16.31 8.06 21.24
CA SER A 133 16.92 9.37 21.08
C SER A 133 16.13 10.29 20.14
N ALA A 134 15.53 9.75 19.07
CA ALA A 134 14.67 10.54 18.18
C ALA A 134 13.40 11.02 18.90
N LEU A 135 12.76 10.16 19.68
CA LEU A 135 11.61 10.48 20.51
C LEU A 135 11.94 11.51 21.59
N ASP A 136 13.12 11.42 22.21
CA ASP A 136 13.53 12.34 23.29
C ASP A 136 14.20 13.62 22.78
N GLY A 137 14.63 13.67 21.51
CA GLY A 137 15.42 14.79 20.98
C GLY A 137 16.83 14.85 21.57
N THR A 138 17.37 13.70 21.95
CA THR A 138 18.68 13.56 22.61
C THR A 138 19.69 12.90 21.67
N GLY A 139 20.94 12.72 22.13
CA GLY A 139 21.98 12.03 21.37
C GLY A 139 22.21 12.65 19.99
N ARG A 140 22.20 11.83 18.93
CA ARG A 140 22.32 12.31 17.54
C ARG A 140 21.13 13.15 17.09
N PHE A 141 20.02 13.17 17.83
CA PHE A 141 18.86 14.01 17.53
C PHE A 141 18.83 15.31 18.30
N SER A 142 19.83 15.59 19.14
CA SER A 142 20.00 16.91 19.75
C SER A 142 20.13 17.99 18.68
N ASN A 143 19.33 19.05 18.82
CA ASN A 143 19.21 20.15 17.87
C ASN A 143 18.69 19.76 16.46
N LYS A 144 18.05 18.59 16.30
CA LYS A 144 17.36 18.23 15.06
C LYS A 144 15.91 18.70 15.07
N SER A 145 15.40 19.04 13.89
CA SER A 145 14.01 19.46 13.70
C SER A 145 13.03 18.37 14.11
N GLU A 146 11.84 18.76 14.55
CA GLU A 146 10.75 17.82 14.85
C GLU A 146 10.37 17.01 13.62
N THR A 147 10.47 17.59 12.41
CA THR A 147 10.30 16.86 11.15
C THR A 147 11.33 15.74 10.98
N SER A 148 12.61 16.02 11.22
CA SER A 148 13.67 14.99 11.17
C SER A 148 13.43 13.89 12.19
N ARG A 149 13.09 14.26 13.44
CA ARG A 149 12.80 13.32 14.52
C ARG A 149 11.58 12.45 14.20
N MET A 150 10.48 13.06 13.75
CA MET A 150 9.27 12.36 13.31
C MET A 150 9.58 11.32 12.23
N VAL A 151 10.35 11.70 11.19
CA VAL A 151 10.69 10.78 10.10
C VAL A 151 11.57 9.64 10.58
N ALA A 152 12.57 9.94 11.42
CA ALA A 152 13.44 8.92 12.01
C ALA A 152 12.64 7.88 12.79
N VAL A 153 11.66 8.31 13.60
CA VAL A 153 10.75 7.41 14.32
C VAL A 153 9.91 6.59 13.34
N LYS A 154 9.14 7.25 12.45
CA LYS A 154 8.21 6.60 11.51
C LYS A 154 8.89 5.56 10.61
N LYS A 155 10.10 5.83 10.15
CA LYS A 155 10.82 4.93 9.23
C LYS A 155 11.70 3.95 9.98
N GLY A 156 12.25 4.33 11.12
CA GLY A 156 13.16 3.50 11.90
C GLY A 156 12.46 2.31 12.54
N ILE A 157 11.19 2.47 12.97
CA ILE A 157 10.40 1.34 13.50
C ILE A 157 10.17 0.23 12.45
N LEU A 158 10.23 0.53 11.16
CA LEU A 158 10.22 -0.50 10.10
C LEU A 158 11.55 -1.28 10.06
N GLY A 159 12.66 -0.62 10.38
CA GLY A 159 13.98 -1.25 10.59
C GLY A 159 14.00 -2.14 11.83
N VAL A 160 13.37 -1.70 12.93
CA VAL A 160 13.15 -2.51 14.15
C VAL A 160 12.43 -3.82 13.82
N ILE A 161 11.32 -3.74 13.06
CA ILE A 161 10.58 -4.92 12.60
C ILE A 161 11.47 -5.82 11.74
N THR A 162 12.16 -5.24 10.75
CA THR A 162 13.05 -6.00 9.85
C THR A 162 14.13 -6.76 10.63
N MET A 163 14.71 -6.13 11.66
CA MET A 163 15.69 -6.76 12.55
C MET A 163 15.09 -7.94 13.31
N TYR A 164 13.93 -7.78 13.92
CA TYR A 164 13.33 -8.86 14.71
C TYR A 164 12.77 -10.00 13.83
N VAL A 165 12.21 -9.68 12.65
CA VAL A 165 11.87 -10.67 11.63
C VAL A 165 13.10 -11.51 11.28
N SER A 166 14.27 -10.88 11.12
CA SER A 166 15.50 -11.62 10.83
C SER A 166 15.85 -12.62 11.93
N HIS A 167 15.71 -12.25 13.21
CA HIS A 167 15.91 -13.14 14.35
C HIS A 167 14.92 -14.32 14.36
N LEU A 168 13.65 -14.09 14.04
CA LEU A 168 12.65 -15.15 13.95
C LEU A 168 13.00 -16.16 12.85
N LEU A 169 13.50 -15.70 11.70
CA LEU A 169 13.96 -16.59 10.63
C LEU A 169 15.15 -17.47 11.06
N GLU A 170 16.13 -16.91 11.77
CA GLU A 170 17.26 -17.68 12.33
C GLU A 170 16.78 -18.68 13.39
N THR A 171 15.85 -18.26 14.24
CA THR A 171 15.27 -19.11 15.29
C THR A 171 14.49 -20.28 14.69
N SER A 172 13.73 -20.05 13.62
CA SER A 172 13.05 -21.12 12.89
C SER A 172 14.03 -22.14 12.31
N ILE A 173 15.17 -21.68 11.74
CA ILE A 173 16.24 -22.55 11.24
C ILE A 173 16.87 -23.36 12.39
N ALA A 174 17.13 -22.74 13.54
CA ALA A 174 17.67 -23.43 14.72
C ALA A 174 16.73 -24.54 15.21
N LEU A 175 15.43 -24.23 15.34
CA LEU A 175 14.40 -25.20 15.70
C LEU A 175 14.27 -26.34 14.68
N ALA A 176 14.40 -26.03 13.38
CA ALA A 176 14.39 -27.04 12.33
C ALA A 176 15.62 -27.97 12.42
N THR A 177 16.79 -27.43 12.79
CA THR A 177 18.02 -28.20 13.02
C THR A 177 17.87 -29.15 14.22
N GLU A 178 17.10 -28.74 15.23
CA GLU A 178 16.71 -29.56 16.39
C GLU A 178 15.54 -30.50 16.10
N ASN A 179 15.06 -30.57 14.85
CA ASN A 179 13.92 -31.38 14.43
C ASN A 179 12.62 -31.05 15.20
N ARG A 180 12.44 -29.80 15.61
CA ARG A 180 11.20 -29.30 16.24
C ARG A 180 10.23 -28.82 15.16
N THR A 181 9.29 -29.68 14.77
CA THR A 181 8.38 -29.46 13.64
C THR A 181 6.94 -29.18 14.01
N GLY A 182 6.62 -29.04 15.30
CA GLY A 182 5.25 -28.78 15.75
C GLY A 182 4.72 -27.45 15.20
N ASP A 183 3.51 -27.46 14.65
CA ASP A 183 2.87 -26.26 14.11
C ASP A 183 2.68 -25.18 15.21
N GLY A 184 2.55 -25.55 16.49
CA GLY A 184 2.29 -24.59 17.58
C GLY A 184 3.51 -24.04 18.32
N ASP A 185 4.67 -24.70 18.23
CA ASP A 185 5.83 -24.39 19.07
C ASP A 185 7.19 -24.65 18.39
N GLY A 186 7.19 -25.20 17.17
CA GLY A 186 8.38 -25.55 16.41
C GLY A 186 8.73 -24.54 15.32
N ALA A 187 9.57 -24.98 14.37
CA ALA A 187 10.03 -24.17 13.25
C ALA A 187 8.90 -23.55 12.41
N PRO A 188 7.77 -24.23 12.11
CA PRO A 188 6.66 -23.63 11.37
C PRO A 188 6.05 -22.42 12.10
N HIS A 189 5.85 -22.53 13.43
CA HIS A 189 5.29 -21.43 14.22
C HIS A 189 6.14 -20.17 14.15
N VAL A 190 7.45 -20.31 14.33
CA VAL A 190 8.36 -19.17 14.32
C VAL A 190 8.52 -18.57 12.92
N TRP A 191 8.42 -19.39 11.87
CA TRP A 191 8.41 -18.91 10.48
C TRP A 191 7.14 -18.11 10.17
N ASP A 192 5.97 -18.62 10.58
CA ASP A 192 4.70 -17.88 10.49
C ASP A 192 4.76 -16.57 11.28
N ALA A 193 5.39 -16.58 12.47
CA ALA A 193 5.54 -15.39 13.30
C ALA A 193 6.39 -14.32 12.61
N ALA A 194 7.43 -14.73 11.87
CA ALA A 194 8.25 -13.82 11.07
C ALA A 194 7.42 -13.14 9.97
N TRP A 195 6.59 -13.90 9.24
CA TRP A 195 5.70 -13.32 8.23
C TRP A 195 4.64 -12.41 8.86
N ALA A 196 4.00 -12.87 9.94
CA ALA A 196 2.99 -12.12 10.67
C ALA A 196 3.49 -10.74 11.12
N LEU A 197 4.71 -10.68 11.65
CA LEU A 197 5.34 -9.44 12.06
C LEU A 197 5.71 -8.54 10.87
N TYR A 198 6.17 -9.12 9.76
CA TYR A 198 6.60 -8.38 8.57
C TYR A 198 5.43 -7.82 7.74
N TYR A 199 4.37 -8.61 7.56
CA TYR A 199 3.19 -8.30 6.74
C TYR A 199 2.08 -7.59 7.53
N GLY A 200 1.91 -7.93 8.81
CA GLY A 200 0.91 -7.34 9.71
C GLY A 200 -0.50 -7.89 9.53
N ALA A 201 -1.33 -7.72 10.56
CA ALA A 201 -2.75 -8.11 10.55
C ALA A 201 -3.62 -6.98 9.99
N CYS A 202 -4.74 -7.37 9.39
CA CYS A 202 -5.84 -6.45 9.10
C CYS A 202 -6.58 -6.10 10.42
N GLY A 203 -6.73 -4.82 10.76
CA GLY A 203 -7.43 -4.35 11.97
C GLY A 203 -7.94 -2.92 11.85
N GLU A 204 -8.76 -2.44 12.80
CA GLU A 204 -9.27 -1.06 12.84
C GLU A 204 -8.12 -0.04 12.72
N GLY A 205 -8.14 0.80 11.69
CA GLY A 205 -7.05 1.72 11.35
C GLY A 205 -6.06 1.22 10.28
N CYS A 206 -5.96 -0.09 10.03
CA CYS A 206 -5.45 -0.65 8.77
C CYS A 206 -6.59 -0.93 7.76
N LEU A 207 -7.85 -0.95 8.24
CA LEU A 207 -9.06 -1.38 7.50
C LEU A 207 -9.23 -0.73 6.12
N GLU A 208 -9.04 0.57 5.95
CA GLU A 208 -9.32 1.23 4.66
C GLU A 208 -8.48 0.62 3.52
N HIS A 209 -7.20 0.36 3.78
CA HIS A 209 -6.30 -0.30 2.82
C HIS A 209 -6.48 -1.83 2.83
N CYS A 210 -6.68 -2.45 3.98
CA CYS A 210 -6.91 -3.89 4.06
C CYS A 210 -8.19 -4.34 3.33
N VAL A 211 -9.26 -3.55 3.40
CA VAL A 211 -10.57 -3.88 2.81
C VAL A 211 -10.60 -3.63 1.30
N THR A 212 -9.88 -2.61 0.82
CA THR A 212 -9.83 -2.25 -0.61
C THR A 212 -8.70 -2.94 -1.36
N GLN A 213 -7.62 -3.29 -0.66
CA GLN A 213 -6.36 -3.71 -1.28
C GLN A 213 -5.78 -5.02 -0.71
N GLY A 214 -6.17 -5.45 0.50
CA GLY A 214 -5.77 -6.76 1.07
C GLY A 214 -4.49 -6.78 1.92
N TRP A 215 -3.95 -5.62 2.34
CA TRP A 215 -2.77 -5.52 3.22
C TRP A 215 -2.79 -4.27 4.11
N CYS A 216 -2.06 -4.27 5.24
CA CYS A 216 -1.94 -3.09 6.12
C CYS A 216 -0.88 -2.10 5.60
N ARG A 217 -1.23 -0.80 5.48
CA ARG A 217 -0.32 0.26 5.00
C ARG A 217 0.87 0.57 5.90
N PHE A 218 0.86 0.07 7.13
CA PHE A 218 1.87 0.33 8.17
C PHE A 218 2.82 -0.85 8.37
N SER A 219 2.74 -1.89 7.54
CA SER A 219 3.65 -3.03 7.62
C SER A 219 5.02 -2.72 7.01
N ALA A 220 6.04 -3.47 7.44
CA ALA A 220 7.38 -3.36 6.84
C ALA A 220 7.38 -3.84 5.38
N TRP A 221 6.54 -4.82 5.05
CA TRP A 221 6.32 -5.28 3.66
C TRP A 221 5.82 -4.16 2.74
N GLU A 222 4.98 -3.25 3.24
CA GLU A 222 4.40 -2.18 2.42
C GLU A 222 5.46 -1.20 1.90
N ALA A 223 6.50 -0.91 2.68
CA ALA A 223 7.60 -0.05 2.23
C ALA A 223 8.27 -0.62 0.97
N LEU A 224 8.44 -1.94 0.94
CA LEU A 224 9.05 -2.65 -0.18
C LEU A 224 8.13 -2.65 -1.42
N LYS A 225 6.82 -2.82 -1.22
CA LYS A 225 5.80 -2.64 -2.28
C LYS A 225 5.80 -1.22 -2.87
N LYS A 226 5.92 -0.18 -2.03
CA LYS A 226 6.01 1.21 -2.53
C LYS A 226 7.21 1.39 -3.45
N ARG A 227 8.38 0.81 -3.10
CA ARG A 227 9.60 0.88 -3.92
C ARG A 227 9.50 0.10 -5.22
N ASP A 228 8.72 -0.98 -5.28
CA ASP A 228 8.39 -1.61 -6.56
C ASP A 228 7.64 -0.64 -7.49
N GLY A 229 6.76 0.20 -6.94
CA GLY A 229 6.07 1.26 -7.69
C GLY A 229 7.01 2.31 -8.31
N ASP A 230 8.16 2.54 -7.68
CA ASP A 230 9.15 3.53 -8.13
C ASP A 230 10.18 2.94 -9.11
N HIS A 231 10.59 1.68 -8.93
CA HIS A 231 11.72 1.09 -9.68
C HIS A 231 11.36 -0.06 -10.60
N ALA A 232 10.27 -0.79 -10.31
CA ALA A 232 9.83 -1.95 -11.11
C ALA A 232 8.68 -1.59 -12.07
N ARG A 233 8.28 -0.31 -12.08
CA ARG A 233 7.22 0.24 -12.92
C ARG A 233 7.68 1.51 -13.62
N ASN A 234 7.07 1.83 -14.76
CA ASN A 234 7.29 3.08 -15.48
C ASN A 234 6.30 4.18 -15.03
N ARG A 235 6.39 5.38 -15.62
CA ARG A 235 5.51 6.52 -15.32
C ARG A 235 4.01 6.25 -15.56
N THR A 236 3.69 5.29 -16.42
CA THR A 236 2.32 4.83 -16.69
C THR A 236 1.93 3.63 -15.82
N TYR A 237 2.71 3.34 -14.78
CA TYR A 237 2.53 2.25 -13.83
C TYR A 237 2.60 0.83 -14.44
N GLN A 238 3.15 0.70 -15.66
CA GLN A 238 3.36 -0.60 -16.30
C GLN A 238 4.64 -1.24 -15.78
N ARG A 239 4.65 -2.57 -15.67
CA ARG A 239 5.82 -3.32 -15.21
C ARG A 239 6.99 -3.18 -16.20
N VAL A 240 8.18 -2.94 -15.67
CA VAL A 240 9.43 -2.90 -16.46
C VAL A 240 10.04 -4.31 -16.47
N GLU A 241 10.26 -4.87 -17.65
CA GLU A 241 10.86 -6.19 -17.82
C GLU A 241 12.29 -6.24 -17.24
N GLY A 242 12.69 -7.39 -16.69
CA GLY A 242 13.98 -7.58 -16.03
C GLY A 242 14.06 -7.03 -14.60
N THR A 243 13.13 -6.19 -14.17
CA THR A 243 13.07 -5.71 -12.78
C THR A 243 12.46 -6.74 -11.83
N ILE A 244 13.02 -6.80 -10.62
CA ILE A 244 12.45 -7.61 -9.54
C ILE A 244 11.22 -6.90 -8.99
N LEU A 245 10.10 -7.62 -8.88
CA LEU A 245 8.95 -7.21 -8.10
C LEU A 245 9.13 -7.74 -6.67
N ALA A 246 9.89 -6.99 -5.87
CA ALA A 246 10.43 -7.48 -4.61
C ALA A 246 9.31 -7.90 -3.65
N SER A 247 8.14 -7.24 -3.68
CA SER A 247 7.05 -7.51 -2.74
C SER A 247 6.44 -8.88 -2.95
N SER A 248 6.32 -9.31 -4.20
CA SER A 248 5.87 -10.66 -4.54
C SER A 248 6.99 -11.68 -4.38
N THR A 249 8.23 -11.30 -4.70
CA THR A 249 9.39 -12.20 -4.54
C THR A 249 9.65 -12.56 -3.08
N VAL A 250 9.58 -11.61 -2.15
CA VAL A 250 9.75 -11.90 -0.71
C VAL A 250 8.63 -12.79 -0.18
N GLU A 251 7.39 -12.56 -0.62
CA GLU A 251 6.24 -13.39 -0.27
C GLU A 251 6.42 -14.84 -0.74
N ASN A 252 6.89 -15.03 -1.98
CA ASN A 252 7.21 -16.36 -2.51
C ASN A 252 8.31 -17.08 -1.72
N TYR A 253 9.29 -16.35 -1.19
CA TYR A 253 10.31 -16.92 -0.31
C TYR A 253 9.71 -17.32 1.04
N PHE A 254 8.83 -16.52 1.63
CA PHE A 254 8.13 -16.92 2.85
C PHE A 254 7.30 -18.21 2.64
N LEU A 255 6.60 -18.33 1.51
CA LEU A 255 5.87 -19.55 1.13
C LEU A 255 6.80 -20.77 0.95
N GLU A 256 7.95 -20.58 0.29
CA GLU A 256 8.95 -21.63 0.14
C GLU A 256 9.49 -22.11 1.50
N GLY A 257 9.79 -21.18 2.40
CA GLY A 257 10.27 -21.51 3.72
C GLY A 257 9.21 -22.22 4.58
N GLN A 258 7.95 -21.79 4.52
CA GLN A 258 6.85 -22.49 5.21
C GLN A 258 6.71 -23.94 4.73
N ARG A 259 6.84 -24.17 3.42
CA ARG A 259 6.85 -25.54 2.89
C ARG A 259 8.05 -26.33 3.42
N ALA A 260 9.23 -25.71 3.51
CA ALA A 260 10.44 -26.37 3.98
C ALA A 260 10.40 -26.72 5.48
N THR A 261 9.76 -25.89 6.33
CA THR A 261 9.56 -26.20 7.76
C THR A 261 8.58 -27.36 7.98
N ARG A 262 7.72 -27.66 7.00
CA ARG A 262 6.70 -28.73 7.05
C ARG A 262 6.99 -29.90 6.12
N ALA A 263 8.19 -29.97 5.53
CA ALA A 263 8.56 -31.09 4.66
C ALA A 263 8.65 -32.39 5.47
N ALA A 264 8.22 -33.51 4.88
CA ALA A 264 8.29 -34.84 5.51
C ALA A 264 9.72 -35.23 5.96
N THR A 265 10.74 -34.64 5.31
CA THR A 265 12.11 -34.59 5.77
C THR A 265 12.51 -33.12 5.75
N LEU A 266 12.91 -32.57 6.91
CA LEU A 266 13.26 -31.16 7.03
C LEU A 266 14.41 -30.79 6.09
N ASP A 267 14.19 -29.75 5.28
CA ASP A 267 15.19 -29.19 4.37
C ASP A 267 15.79 -27.92 4.99
N VAL A 268 16.61 -28.09 6.04
CA VAL A 268 17.34 -26.99 6.70
C VAL A 268 18.20 -26.21 5.70
N PRO A 269 18.92 -26.84 4.75
CA PRO A 269 19.63 -26.11 3.70
C PRO A 269 18.71 -25.22 2.84
N ALA A 270 17.50 -25.65 2.50
CA ALA A 270 16.53 -24.80 1.82
C ALA A 270 16.10 -23.62 2.70
N LEU A 271 15.79 -23.83 3.99
CA LEU A 271 15.44 -22.74 4.90
C LEU A 271 16.54 -21.68 4.98
N ILE A 272 17.80 -22.11 5.09
CA ILE A 272 18.97 -21.21 5.07
C ILE A 272 19.04 -20.41 3.76
N ARG A 273 18.87 -21.07 2.60
CA ARG A 273 18.86 -20.41 1.29
C ARG A 273 17.72 -19.40 1.16
N VAL A 274 16.51 -19.78 1.54
CA VAL A 274 15.30 -18.93 1.50
C VAL A 274 15.46 -17.72 2.41
N ARG A 275 15.93 -17.90 3.65
CA ARG A 275 16.23 -16.82 4.59
C ARG A 275 17.25 -15.83 4.01
N ASN A 276 18.31 -16.31 3.35
CA ASN A 276 19.28 -15.44 2.66
C ASN A 276 18.62 -14.66 1.51
N ASN A 277 17.70 -15.29 0.78
CA ASN A 277 16.96 -14.61 -0.28
C ASN A 277 15.99 -13.54 0.27
N ILE A 278 15.41 -13.74 1.46
CA ILE A 278 14.60 -12.74 2.15
C ILE A 278 15.47 -11.52 2.54
N TYR A 279 16.66 -11.73 3.11
CA TYR A 279 17.59 -10.63 3.44
C TYR A 279 18.06 -9.86 2.20
N ARG A 280 18.19 -10.54 1.06
CA ARG A 280 18.41 -9.89 -0.24
C ARG A 280 17.25 -8.97 -0.61
N MET A 281 16.00 -9.35 -0.39
CA MET A 281 14.85 -8.48 -0.65
C MET A 281 14.79 -7.28 0.31
N PHE A 282 15.21 -7.44 1.57
CA PHE A 282 15.40 -6.32 2.48
C PHE A 282 16.44 -5.33 1.94
N SER A 283 17.54 -5.85 1.36
CA SER A 283 18.56 -5.04 0.71
C SER A 283 18.06 -4.33 -0.54
N VAL A 284 17.23 -4.98 -1.37
CA VAL A 284 16.59 -4.35 -2.54
C VAL A 284 15.73 -3.15 -2.11
N ASN A 285 14.95 -3.30 -1.04
CA ASN A 285 14.16 -2.20 -0.49
C ASN A 285 15.04 -1.03 -0.04
N ALA A 286 16.07 -1.31 0.76
CA ALA A 286 17.01 -0.29 1.24
C ALA A 286 17.74 0.41 0.09
N ILE A 287 18.25 -0.33 -0.90
CA ILE A 287 18.92 0.20 -2.11
C ILE A 287 17.98 1.13 -2.87
N ARG A 288 16.77 0.67 -3.20
CA ARG A 288 15.79 1.46 -3.97
C ARG A 288 15.37 2.73 -3.24
N ALA A 289 15.01 2.62 -1.95
CA ALA A 289 14.67 3.79 -1.14
C ALA A 289 15.81 4.81 -1.09
N THR A 290 17.05 4.35 -0.93
CA THR A 290 18.22 5.22 -0.86
C THR A 290 18.51 5.89 -2.20
N LEU A 291 18.39 5.16 -3.31
CA LEU A 291 18.54 5.71 -4.66
C LEU A 291 17.51 6.81 -4.92
N ARG A 292 16.24 6.60 -4.54
CA ARG A 292 15.19 7.61 -4.66
C ARG A 292 15.50 8.86 -3.84
N TYR A 293 15.77 8.68 -2.54
CA TYR A 293 15.86 9.82 -1.63
C TYR A 293 17.18 10.58 -1.71
N SER A 294 18.28 9.94 -2.13
CA SER A 294 19.58 10.60 -2.30
C SER A 294 19.57 11.72 -3.34
N TYR A 295 18.78 11.62 -4.41
CA TYR A 295 18.55 12.77 -5.30
C TYR A 295 17.38 13.64 -4.80
N ALA A 296 16.32 13.05 -4.27
CA ALA A 296 15.09 13.79 -3.95
C ALA A 296 15.32 14.81 -2.83
N MET A 297 16.27 14.56 -1.92
CA MET A 297 16.60 15.50 -0.85
C MET A 297 17.24 16.81 -1.33
N ASN A 298 17.68 16.90 -2.58
CA ASN A 298 18.09 18.15 -3.22
C ASN A 298 16.90 19.02 -3.69
N ARG A 299 15.64 18.58 -3.49
CA ARG A 299 14.41 19.23 -4.02
C ARG A 299 13.55 19.92 -2.94
N GLY A 300 14.14 20.57 -1.95
CA GLY A 300 13.37 21.27 -0.89
C GLY A 300 12.40 22.34 -1.40
N ASN A 301 11.26 22.52 -0.71
CA ASN A 301 10.17 23.47 -0.98
C ASN A 301 10.64 24.89 -1.32
N GLY A 302 10.83 25.18 -2.60
CA GLY A 302 10.92 26.55 -3.13
C GLY A 302 12.31 27.17 -3.26
N LEU A 303 13.43 26.43 -3.14
CA LEU A 303 14.78 26.97 -3.37
C LEU A 303 15.57 26.18 -4.44
N LYS A 304 16.45 26.93 -5.13
CA LYS A 304 17.34 26.52 -6.22
C LYS A 304 18.09 25.21 -5.90
N TYR A 305 17.62 24.08 -6.43
CA TYR A 305 18.26 22.76 -6.69
C TYR A 305 19.30 22.14 -5.71
N ASN A 306 19.72 22.80 -4.63
CA ASN A 306 20.87 22.44 -3.81
C ASN A 306 20.56 22.54 -2.30
N SER A 307 19.40 23.02 -1.87
CA SER A 307 19.04 23.13 -0.45
C SER A 307 18.46 21.83 0.10
N LEU A 308 18.97 21.38 1.24
CA LEU A 308 18.56 20.16 1.92
C LEU A 308 17.06 20.11 2.25
N ASN A 309 16.38 19.05 1.80
CA ASN A 309 15.09 18.63 2.34
C ASN A 309 15.32 17.59 3.45
N GLU A 310 15.28 18.04 4.70
CA GLU A 310 15.58 17.22 5.88
C GLU A 310 14.66 16.00 6.01
N LEU A 311 13.40 16.11 5.58
CA LEU A 311 12.45 14.99 5.59
C LEU A 311 12.93 13.87 4.66
N LEU A 312 13.30 14.20 3.43
CA LEU A 312 13.73 13.20 2.45
C LEU A 312 15.13 12.67 2.77
N HIS A 313 16.00 13.51 3.33
CA HIS A 313 17.31 13.09 3.80
C HIS A 313 17.22 12.08 4.95
N MET A 314 16.36 12.34 5.94
CA MET A 314 16.15 11.40 7.02
C MET A 314 15.51 10.09 6.52
N GLN A 315 14.62 10.15 5.52
CA GLN A 315 14.14 8.93 4.85
C GLN A 315 15.28 8.15 4.17
N ALA A 316 16.19 8.83 3.45
CA ALA A 316 17.34 8.19 2.80
C ALA A 316 18.19 7.42 3.81
N TYR A 317 18.60 8.08 4.91
CA TYR A 317 19.44 7.46 5.94
C TYR A 317 18.71 6.29 6.63
N THR A 318 17.46 6.51 7.06
CA THR A 318 16.75 5.55 7.92
C THR A 318 16.34 4.28 7.16
N TYR A 319 15.87 4.42 5.91
CA TYR A 319 15.57 3.23 5.08
C TYR A 319 16.84 2.46 4.71
N PHE A 320 17.96 3.16 4.48
CA PHE A 320 19.23 2.48 4.21
C PHE A 320 19.71 1.67 5.42
N LEU A 321 19.64 2.28 6.61
CA LEU A 321 20.05 1.65 7.86
C LEU A 321 19.31 0.32 8.11
N ALA A 322 18.09 0.11 7.61
CA ALA A 322 17.35 -1.14 7.75
C ALA A 322 18.10 -2.38 7.20
N ALA A 323 18.95 -2.23 6.19
CA ALA A 323 19.72 -3.32 5.58
C ALA A 323 21.22 -3.01 5.37
N ALA A 324 21.71 -1.88 5.91
CA ALA A 324 23.09 -1.45 5.71
C ALA A 324 24.13 -2.48 6.18
N GLY A 325 23.85 -3.21 7.26
CA GLY A 325 24.72 -4.29 7.75
C GLY A 325 24.83 -5.44 6.77
N TRP A 326 23.72 -5.89 6.19
CA TRP A 326 23.74 -6.98 5.21
C TRP A 326 24.43 -6.57 3.91
N ILE A 327 24.26 -5.31 3.51
CA ILE A 327 24.97 -4.72 2.36
C ILE A 327 26.47 -4.62 2.67
N GLU A 328 26.86 -4.18 3.86
CA GLU A 328 28.24 -4.15 4.35
C GLU A 328 28.86 -5.55 4.35
N GLN A 329 28.12 -6.55 4.83
CA GLN A 329 28.55 -7.94 4.81
C GLN A 329 28.83 -8.44 3.40
N SER A 330 27.99 -8.06 2.43
CA SER A 330 28.11 -8.43 1.02
C SER A 330 29.22 -7.74 0.26
N ALA A 331 29.48 -6.48 0.59
CA ALA A 331 30.50 -5.67 -0.02
C ALA A 331 31.13 -4.80 1.08
N PRO A 332 32.19 -5.29 1.73
CA PRO A 332 32.84 -4.57 2.82
C PRO A 332 33.20 -3.14 2.41
N GLY A 333 32.85 -2.19 3.26
CA GLY A 333 32.96 -0.75 3.08
C GLY A 333 31.76 -0.09 2.40
N SER A 334 30.90 -0.82 1.69
CA SER A 334 29.78 -0.19 0.96
C SER A 334 28.66 0.28 1.88
N GLY A 335 28.27 -0.52 2.89
CA GLY A 335 27.23 -0.14 3.84
C GLY A 335 27.67 1.03 4.69
N GLN A 336 28.89 0.96 5.23
CA GLN A 336 29.47 2.05 6.03
C GLN A 336 29.58 3.35 5.22
N HIS A 337 30.06 3.26 3.98
CA HIS A 337 30.30 4.46 3.16
C HIS A 337 29.00 5.15 2.74
N VAL A 338 27.94 4.42 2.40
CA VAL A 338 26.63 5.03 2.11
C VAL A 338 26.03 5.70 3.35
N LEU A 339 26.16 5.09 4.54
CA LEU A 339 25.73 5.73 5.79
C LEU A 339 26.51 7.02 6.09
N GLN A 340 27.81 7.06 5.76
CA GLN A 340 28.64 8.27 5.89
C GLN A 340 28.20 9.37 4.92
N LEU A 341 27.96 9.01 3.65
CA LEU A 341 27.47 9.93 2.63
C LEU A 341 26.12 10.56 3.00
N LEU A 342 25.29 9.82 3.74
CA LEU A 342 23.95 10.26 4.18
C LEU A 342 23.91 10.74 5.63
N ASP A 343 25.05 10.90 6.31
CA ASP A 343 25.06 11.21 7.74
C ASP A 343 24.38 12.56 8.02
N PHE A 344 23.24 12.50 8.69
CA PHE A 344 22.42 13.66 9.04
C PHE A 344 23.03 14.55 10.13
N GLN A 345 24.16 14.15 10.73
CA GLN A 345 24.98 15.05 11.54
C GLN A 345 25.89 15.95 10.69
N GLN A 346 26.32 15.46 9.52
CA GLN A 346 27.34 16.11 8.70
C GLN A 346 26.71 16.91 7.55
N VAL A 347 25.63 16.40 6.97
CA VAL A 347 24.91 17.07 5.89
C VAL A 347 23.83 17.97 6.52
N THR A 348 24.13 19.27 6.65
CA THR A 348 23.25 20.26 7.32
C THR A 348 23.00 21.52 6.49
N GLY A 349 23.18 21.47 5.17
CA GLY A 349 23.15 22.65 4.32
C GLY A 349 23.05 22.33 2.84
N GLU A 350 23.94 22.87 2.02
CA GLU A 350 23.95 22.55 0.59
C GLU A 350 24.36 21.09 0.36
N VAL A 351 23.55 20.38 -0.43
CA VAL A 351 23.79 18.98 -0.77
C VAL A 351 24.50 18.92 -2.12
N PRO A 352 25.64 18.23 -2.25
CA PRO A 352 26.31 18.09 -3.54
C PRO A 352 25.43 17.35 -4.55
N LEU A 353 25.31 17.86 -5.78
CA LEU A 353 24.62 17.16 -6.86
C LEU A 353 25.25 15.79 -7.19
N SER A 354 26.54 15.60 -6.87
CA SER A 354 27.25 14.33 -7.05
C SER A 354 26.76 13.24 -6.09
N LEU A 355 26.15 13.60 -4.96
CA LEU A 355 25.86 12.68 -3.87
C LEU A 355 25.02 11.47 -4.30
N HIS A 356 24.02 11.68 -5.15
CA HIS A 356 23.22 10.57 -5.71
C HIS A 356 24.10 9.58 -6.49
N CYS A 357 25.03 10.10 -7.30
CA CYS A 357 25.94 9.28 -8.09
C CYS A 357 27.01 8.61 -7.24
N ASP A 358 27.49 9.27 -6.19
CA ASP A 358 28.45 8.70 -5.23
C ASP A 358 27.80 7.54 -4.45
N VAL A 359 26.55 7.71 -4.02
CA VAL A 359 25.72 6.64 -3.42
C VAL A 359 25.54 5.49 -4.40
N LYS A 360 25.09 5.79 -5.64
CA LYS A 360 24.83 4.75 -6.65
C LYS A 360 26.09 3.98 -7.03
N ALA A 361 27.22 4.66 -7.22
CA ALA A 361 28.52 4.03 -7.51
C ALA A 361 28.97 3.11 -6.37
N THR A 362 28.71 3.50 -5.12
CA THR A 362 29.03 2.66 -3.95
C THR A 362 28.15 1.42 -3.89
N LEU A 363 26.85 1.56 -4.17
CA LEU A 363 25.90 0.44 -4.16
C LEU A 363 26.14 -0.56 -5.29
N HIS A 364 26.66 -0.13 -6.44
CA HIS A 364 27.04 -1.05 -7.53
C HIS A 364 27.99 -2.16 -7.07
N ARG A 365 28.86 -1.88 -6.09
CA ARG A 365 29.80 -2.88 -5.53
C ARG A 365 29.08 -4.02 -4.80
N ALA A 366 27.90 -3.76 -4.25
CA ALA A 366 27.10 -4.75 -3.54
C ALA A 366 26.20 -5.58 -4.47
N TYR A 367 26.03 -5.18 -5.73
CA TYR A 367 25.08 -5.82 -6.63
C TYR A 367 25.46 -7.27 -6.92
N GLU A 368 26.67 -7.54 -7.44
CA GLU A 368 27.11 -8.90 -7.77
C GLU A 368 27.11 -9.84 -6.54
N PRO A 369 27.70 -9.48 -5.38
CA PRO A 369 27.65 -10.34 -4.20
C PRO A 369 26.21 -10.65 -3.79
N LEU A 370 25.32 -9.66 -3.85
CA LEU A 370 23.90 -9.86 -3.58
C LEU A 370 23.17 -10.60 -4.72
N GLY A 371 23.81 -11.05 -5.80
CA GLY A 371 23.12 -11.67 -6.94
C GLY A 371 22.15 -10.71 -7.64
N LEU A 372 22.44 -9.42 -7.60
CA LEU A 372 21.69 -8.33 -8.21
C LEU A 372 22.48 -7.72 -9.37
N ASP A 373 21.76 -7.07 -10.27
CA ASP A 373 22.31 -6.22 -11.30
C ASP A 373 21.42 -4.96 -11.43
N ALA A 374 21.80 -4.05 -12.32
CA ALA A 374 21.04 -2.82 -12.50
C ALA A 374 19.63 -3.04 -13.09
N ALA A 375 19.42 -4.08 -13.91
CA ALA A 375 18.09 -4.40 -14.44
C ALA A 375 17.17 -4.87 -13.32
N LYS A 376 17.66 -5.79 -12.48
CA LYS A 376 16.97 -6.31 -11.29
C LYS A 376 16.59 -5.19 -10.31
N ILE A 377 17.51 -4.26 -10.03
CA ILE A 377 17.24 -3.09 -9.16
C ILE A 377 16.24 -2.15 -9.82
N GLY A 378 16.35 -1.89 -11.12
CA GLY A 378 15.48 -0.98 -11.85
C GLY A 378 15.81 0.50 -11.60
N GLN A 379 15.35 1.36 -12.50
CA GLN A 379 15.56 2.80 -12.44
C GLN A 379 14.34 3.48 -11.83
N ASP A 380 14.56 4.41 -10.90
CA ASP A 380 13.46 5.28 -10.41
C ASP A 380 12.95 6.12 -11.59
N TRP A 381 11.68 5.95 -11.97
CA TRP A 381 11.09 6.66 -13.11
C TRP A 381 10.94 8.17 -12.88
N ALA A 382 11.02 8.63 -11.62
CA ALA A 382 10.88 10.03 -11.19
C ALA A 382 12.23 10.78 -11.10
N ILE A 383 13.35 10.10 -11.40
CA ILE A 383 14.67 10.75 -11.41
C ILE A 383 14.78 11.79 -12.55
N PRO A 384 15.26 13.02 -12.29
CA PRO A 384 15.49 14.02 -13.34
C PRO A 384 16.78 13.76 -14.09
N ASP A 385 16.87 14.28 -15.30
CA ASP A 385 18.07 14.21 -16.14
C ASP A 385 19.33 14.76 -15.44
N THR A 386 19.16 15.79 -14.60
CA THR A 386 20.27 16.40 -13.83
C THR A 386 20.93 15.46 -12.83
N PHE A 387 20.24 14.39 -12.41
CA PHE A 387 20.76 13.40 -11.47
C PHE A 387 21.09 12.07 -12.16
N GLN A 388 21.04 12.01 -13.50
CA GLN A 388 21.51 10.85 -14.24
C GLN A 388 23.03 10.76 -14.16
N CYS A 389 23.53 9.59 -13.76
CA CYS A 389 24.95 9.40 -13.51
C CYS A 389 25.67 8.90 -14.76
N ASN A 390 26.37 9.80 -15.44
CA ASN A 390 27.03 9.51 -16.72
C ASN A 390 28.38 8.76 -16.59
N SER A 391 28.97 8.74 -15.39
CA SER A 391 30.32 8.22 -15.14
C SER A 391 30.33 7.08 -14.11
N LEU A 392 29.31 6.22 -14.11
CA LEU A 392 29.28 5.06 -13.22
C LEU A 392 30.19 3.94 -13.71
N PRO A 393 30.78 3.15 -12.79
CA PRO A 393 31.34 1.85 -13.14
C PRO A 393 30.29 0.99 -13.84
N ALA A 394 30.74 0.16 -14.80
CA ALA A 394 29.88 -0.81 -15.46
C ALA A 394 29.15 -1.65 -14.41
N CYS A 395 27.82 -1.75 -14.56
CA CYS A 395 27.02 -2.57 -13.67
C CYS A 395 27.42 -4.05 -13.83
N PRO A 396 27.61 -4.79 -12.73
CA PRO A 396 27.88 -6.21 -12.85
C PRO A 396 26.67 -6.94 -13.42
N THR A 397 26.92 -8.09 -14.04
CA THR A 397 25.88 -9.05 -14.43
C THR A 397 25.69 -10.07 -13.33
N ALA A 398 24.45 -10.36 -12.95
CA ALA A 398 24.14 -11.39 -11.96
C ALA A 398 23.20 -12.46 -12.53
N PRO A 399 23.34 -13.73 -12.11
CA PRO A 399 22.41 -14.78 -12.49
C PRO A 399 20.98 -14.45 -12.02
N ASP A 400 19.99 -15.11 -12.61
CA ASP A 400 18.61 -14.97 -12.17
C ASP A 400 18.45 -15.49 -10.74
N LEU A 401 17.65 -14.75 -9.96
CA LEU A 401 17.31 -15.15 -8.61
C LEU A 401 16.27 -16.28 -8.65
N PRO A 402 16.30 -17.21 -7.69
CA PRO A 402 15.21 -18.16 -7.50
C PRO A 402 13.89 -17.38 -7.33
N LEU A 403 12.81 -17.82 -7.98
CA LEU A 403 11.51 -17.13 -7.92
C LEU A 403 10.75 -17.36 -6.61
N GLY A 404 11.20 -18.31 -5.78
CA GLY A 404 10.46 -18.83 -4.64
C GLY A 404 9.27 -19.69 -5.07
N LEU A 405 8.35 -19.95 -4.15
CA LEU A 405 7.07 -20.60 -4.48
C LEU A 405 6.00 -19.54 -4.78
N PRO A 406 5.45 -19.47 -6.00
CA PRO A 406 4.40 -18.51 -6.35
C PRO A 406 3.04 -18.81 -5.68
N GLY A 407 2.93 -19.98 -5.04
CA GLY A 407 1.74 -20.38 -4.31
C GLY A 407 2.03 -21.61 -3.44
N TYR A 408 1.57 -21.55 -2.19
CA TYR A 408 1.57 -22.67 -1.26
C TYR A 408 0.49 -22.36 -0.22
N ALA A 409 -0.44 -23.29 -0.02
CA ALA A 409 -1.46 -23.17 1.00
C ALA A 409 -1.39 -24.40 1.88
N ALA A 410 -0.99 -24.21 3.13
CA ALA A 410 -1.04 -25.26 4.12
C ALA A 410 -2.50 -25.45 4.57
N HIS A 411 -3.14 -26.51 4.08
CA HIS A 411 -4.56 -26.75 4.33
C HIS A 411 -4.83 -27.49 5.65
N ASP A 412 -3.81 -28.13 6.21
CA ASP A 412 -3.82 -28.90 7.43
C ASP A 412 -3.02 -28.19 8.54
N THR A 413 -3.53 -28.24 9.77
CA THR A 413 -2.81 -27.81 10.97
C THR A 413 -3.38 -28.48 12.20
N GLU A 414 -2.54 -28.70 13.21
CA GLU A 414 -2.93 -29.23 14.52
C GLU A 414 -3.30 -28.13 15.54
N THR A 415 -3.13 -26.86 15.17
CA THR A 415 -3.32 -25.74 16.10
C THR A 415 -4.69 -25.07 15.94
N PRO A 416 -5.33 -24.64 17.05
CA PRO A 416 -6.60 -23.93 16.98
C PRO A 416 -6.43 -22.52 16.41
N ALA A 417 -7.48 -21.98 15.81
CA ALA A 417 -7.53 -20.58 15.39
C ALA A 417 -7.17 -19.64 16.55
N GLY A 418 -6.37 -18.62 16.22
CA GLY A 418 -6.21 -17.45 17.07
C GLY A 418 -7.43 -16.54 17.08
N SER A 419 -7.35 -15.51 17.92
CA SER A 419 -8.30 -14.40 17.84
C SER A 419 -7.57 -13.08 17.99
N LYS A 420 -8.08 -12.04 17.33
CA LYS A 420 -7.57 -10.68 17.56
C LYS A 420 -7.94 -10.29 18.98
N LEU A 421 -6.95 -10.26 19.87
CA LEU A 421 -7.12 -9.81 21.24
C LEU A 421 -7.05 -8.29 21.33
N ASP A 422 -7.99 -7.69 22.05
CA ASP A 422 -7.94 -6.29 22.46
C ASP A 422 -7.50 -6.19 23.93
N CYS A 423 -6.21 -5.90 24.14
CA CYS A 423 -5.65 -5.65 25.46
C CYS A 423 -5.63 -4.16 25.83
N THR A 424 -6.31 -3.27 25.09
CA THR A 424 -6.43 -1.84 25.44
C THR A 424 -7.41 -1.61 26.60
N SER A 425 -8.32 -2.55 26.84
CA SER A 425 -9.43 -2.46 27.81
C SER A 425 -9.07 -2.62 29.30
N SER A 426 -7.80 -2.77 29.66
CA SER A 426 -7.38 -2.77 31.08
C SER A 426 -7.38 -1.34 31.64
N SER A 427 -8.51 -0.95 32.21
CA SER A 427 -8.73 0.31 32.93
C SER A 427 -7.73 0.48 34.09
N ILE A 428 -6.68 1.27 33.89
CA ILE A 428 -6.01 1.95 35.00
C ILE A 428 -6.83 3.22 35.25
N MET A 429 -7.70 3.21 36.26
CA MET A 429 -8.27 4.45 36.77
C MET A 429 -7.16 5.26 37.46
N PRO A 430 -6.83 6.48 37.01
CA PRO A 430 -6.03 7.39 37.83
C PRO A 430 -6.94 7.92 38.93
N SER A 431 -6.54 7.68 40.18
CA SER A 431 -7.09 8.34 41.35
C SER A 431 -7.06 9.86 41.17
N THR A 432 -8.21 10.48 41.36
CA THR A 432 -8.38 11.93 41.39
C THR A 432 -7.43 12.57 42.39
N SER A 433 -6.63 13.53 41.93
CA SER A 433 -5.99 14.52 42.79
C SER A 433 -6.08 15.89 42.13
N SER A 434 -6.67 16.81 42.88
CA SER A 434 -7.04 18.14 42.46
C SER A 434 -5.82 19.05 42.33
N ILE A 435 -5.71 19.82 41.24
CA ILE A 435 -4.96 21.08 41.24
C ILE A 435 -5.73 22.13 40.40
N MET A 436 -5.91 23.30 41.00
CA MET A 436 -6.54 24.52 40.47
C MET A 436 -5.69 25.25 39.41
N PRO A 437 -6.24 26.24 38.67
CA PRO A 437 -5.61 26.80 37.47
C PRO A 437 -4.61 27.92 37.78
N SER A 438 -3.54 28.01 36.99
CA SER A 438 -2.68 29.19 36.91
C SER A 438 -2.50 29.69 35.47
N THR A 439 -3.02 30.90 35.26
CA THR A 439 -2.72 31.97 34.31
C THR A 439 -1.64 31.81 33.22
N SER A 440 -2.11 32.07 32.00
CA SER A 440 -1.49 32.62 30.79
C SER A 440 -0.03 33.09 30.81
N THR A 441 0.74 32.65 29.82
CA THR A 441 1.76 33.46 29.14
C THR A 441 1.90 33.05 27.67
N THR A 442 1.63 34.03 26.79
CA THR A 442 2.09 34.21 25.39
C THR A 442 2.23 33.00 24.46
N THR A 443 1.15 32.73 23.73
CA THR A 443 1.10 32.00 22.45
C THR A 443 1.79 32.79 21.32
N THR A 444 2.92 32.30 20.84
CA THR A 444 3.30 32.40 19.41
C THR A 444 2.70 31.20 18.68
N SER A 445 2.04 31.47 17.56
CA SER A 445 1.04 30.62 16.88
C SER A 445 1.57 29.26 16.39
N SER A 446 1.01 28.18 16.93
CA SER A 446 1.13 26.80 16.44
C SER A 446 0.42 26.55 15.09
N MET A 447 -0.28 27.56 14.52
CA MET A 447 -1.04 27.42 13.28
C MET A 447 -0.18 27.53 12.00
N ASP A 448 1.05 28.06 12.05
CA ASP A 448 1.92 28.21 10.87
C ASP A 448 2.58 26.89 10.42
N VAL A 449 2.73 25.91 11.33
CA VAL A 449 3.41 24.64 11.05
C VAL A 449 2.48 23.67 10.30
N GLN A 450 1.18 23.65 10.61
CA GLN A 450 0.19 22.75 10.00
C GLN A 450 0.05 22.97 8.48
N ALA A 451 -0.02 24.24 8.04
CA ALA A 451 -0.16 24.59 6.61
C ALA A 451 1.10 24.25 5.79
N TYR A 452 2.29 24.36 6.39
CA TYR A 452 3.56 24.00 5.77
C TYR A 452 3.71 22.47 5.62
N MET A 453 3.25 21.70 6.61
CA MET A 453 3.30 20.24 6.62
C MET A 453 2.29 19.61 5.63
N CYS A 454 1.11 20.21 5.46
CA CYS A 454 0.12 19.74 4.48
C CYS A 454 0.57 19.98 3.01
N ALA A 455 1.36 21.02 2.74
CA ALA A 455 1.97 21.23 1.42
C ALA A 455 3.03 20.18 1.05
N LEU A 456 3.71 19.57 2.04
CA LEU A 456 4.73 18.54 1.82
C LEU A 456 4.13 17.17 1.44
N GLU A 457 2.99 16.78 2.02
CA GLU A 457 2.25 15.57 1.62
C GLU A 457 1.65 15.70 0.21
N ALA A 458 1.17 16.90 -0.14
CA ALA A 458 0.65 17.17 -1.47
C ALA A 458 1.75 17.06 -2.56
N ILE A 459 3.02 17.34 -2.25
CA ILE A 459 4.16 17.16 -3.17
C ILE A 459 4.54 15.69 -3.33
N GLU A 460 4.40 14.85 -2.29
CA GLU A 460 4.58 13.39 -2.41
C GLU A 460 3.50 12.73 -3.29
N ILE A 461 2.28 13.28 -3.32
CA ILE A 461 1.17 12.78 -4.14
C ILE A 461 1.18 13.37 -5.57
N MET A 462 1.45 14.67 -5.73
CA MET A 462 1.48 15.34 -7.06
C MET A 462 2.74 15.04 -7.88
N GLY A 463 3.83 14.58 -7.24
CA GLY A 463 5.02 14.07 -7.92
C GLY A 463 4.78 12.79 -8.75
N ALA A 464 3.62 12.14 -8.59
CA ALA A 464 3.19 10.98 -9.38
C ALA A 464 2.27 11.31 -10.57
N GLY A 465 1.93 12.60 -10.81
CA GLY A 465 0.91 12.97 -11.79
C GLY A 465 1.24 14.13 -12.73
N ALA A 466 2.43 14.73 -12.69
CA ALA A 466 2.74 15.89 -13.53
C ALA A 466 3.78 15.55 -14.61
N GLY A 467 3.30 15.15 -15.79
CA GLY A 467 4.11 14.98 -17.00
C GLY A 467 3.28 15.24 -18.24
N ALA A 468 3.54 16.38 -18.87
CA ALA A 468 2.89 16.93 -20.06
C ALA A 468 2.49 15.89 -21.13
N VAL A 469 1.19 15.84 -21.42
CA VAL A 469 0.66 15.20 -22.63
C VAL A 469 0.92 16.14 -23.81
N ASN A 470 1.93 15.83 -24.62
CA ASN A 470 2.05 16.37 -25.97
C ASN A 470 1.10 15.59 -26.88
N GLY A 471 -0.09 16.16 -27.14
CA GLY A 471 -1.07 15.62 -28.08
C GLY A 471 -2.02 16.73 -28.52
N VAL A 472 -2.15 16.90 -29.83
CA VAL A 472 -2.78 18.02 -30.54
C VAL A 472 -4.27 18.21 -30.17
N TYR A 473 -4.63 19.37 -29.60
CA TYR A 473 -6.02 19.80 -29.45
C TYR A 473 -6.57 20.33 -30.79
N HIS A 474 -7.63 19.69 -31.31
CA HIS A 474 -8.53 20.37 -32.23
C HIS A 474 -9.41 21.37 -31.45
N LYS A 475 -9.39 22.61 -31.94
CA LYS A 475 -10.03 23.80 -31.37
C LYS A 475 -11.56 23.74 -31.53
N VAL A 476 -12.30 23.75 -30.43
CA VAL A 476 -13.70 24.23 -30.36
C VAL A 476 -13.75 25.37 -29.32
N PRO A 477 -14.37 26.53 -29.60
CA PRO A 477 -14.13 27.77 -28.85
C PRO A 477 -15.14 28.02 -27.71
N ASN A 478 -14.60 28.53 -26.57
CA ASN A 478 -15.27 29.25 -25.44
C ASN A 478 -16.36 28.48 -24.66
N ARG A 479 -16.45 28.46 -23.32
CA ARG A 479 -15.83 29.19 -22.20
C ARG A 479 -16.03 28.33 -20.93
N GLN A 480 -15.08 28.44 -19.99
CA GLN A 480 -15.17 28.15 -18.55
C GLN A 480 -15.57 26.72 -18.14
N ASN A 481 -14.58 25.86 -17.92
CA ASN A 481 -14.59 24.85 -16.84
C ASN A 481 -13.12 24.51 -16.53
N ALA A 482 -12.69 24.83 -15.30
CA ALA A 482 -11.40 24.42 -14.77
C ALA A 482 -11.65 23.18 -13.92
N GLU A 483 -11.06 22.05 -14.30
CA GLU A 483 -11.11 20.79 -13.54
C GLU A 483 -10.31 20.95 -12.24
N VAL A 484 -10.96 20.70 -11.10
CA VAL A 484 -10.35 20.68 -9.78
C VAL A 484 -10.14 19.21 -9.40
N GLY A 485 -8.89 18.73 -9.47
CA GLY A 485 -8.53 17.42 -8.91
C GLY A 485 -8.43 17.52 -7.39
N ARG A 486 -9.33 16.85 -6.66
CA ARG A 486 -9.26 16.71 -5.19
C ARG A 486 -8.60 15.38 -4.83
N THR A 487 -7.58 15.44 -3.99
CA THR A 487 -7.07 14.27 -3.24
C THR A 487 -7.49 14.43 -1.79
N ALA A 488 -8.15 13.42 -1.23
CA ALA A 488 -8.67 13.47 0.13
C ALA A 488 -7.53 13.33 1.15
N LEU A 489 -7.35 14.37 1.98
CA LEU A 489 -6.58 14.33 3.23
C LEU A 489 -7.56 14.66 4.35
N THR A 490 -7.65 13.81 5.37
CA THR A 490 -8.72 13.88 6.37
C THR A 490 -8.60 15.02 7.38
N GLU A 491 -7.55 15.84 7.38
CA GLU A 491 -7.46 17.02 8.29
C GLU A 491 -6.81 18.28 7.69
N CYS A 492 -6.63 18.33 6.37
CA CYS A 492 -6.16 19.53 5.65
C CYS A 492 -6.82 19.61 4.27
N GLU A 493 -7.86 20.43 4.13
CA GLU A 493 -8.42 20.75 2.83
C GLU A 493 -7.50 21.76 2.10
N LEU A 494 -6.66 21.25 1.22
CA LEU A 494 -5.83 22.04 0.30
C LEU A 494 -6.50 22.08 -1.08
N CYS A 495 -6.87 23.28 -1.54
CA CYS A 495 -7.32 23.50 -2.92
C CYS A 495 -6.24 24.25 -3.70
N ALA A 496 -5.83 23.78 -4.87
CA ALA A 496 -4.95 24.52 -5.77
C ALA A 496 -5.71 24.89 -7.06
N THR A 497 -5.64 26.15 -7.47
CA THR A 497 -6.20 26.62 -8.75
C THR A 497 -5.11 27.28 -9.60
N TRP A 498 -5.14 27.05 -10.91
CA TRP A 498 -4.23 27.70 -11.86
C TRP A 498 -4.91 28.94 -12.44
N GLN A 499 -4.40 30.13 -12.11
CA GLN A 499 -4.91 31.40 -12.62
C GLN A 499 -3.75 32.32 -13.02
N ASN A 500 -3.86 32.98 -14.18
CA ASN A 500 -2.88 33.95 -14.69
C ASN A 500 -1.42 33.46 -14.77
N GLY A 501 -1.21 32.17 -15.02
CA GLY A 501 0.15 31.61 -15.17
C GLY A 501 0.86 31.28 -13.84
N GLN A 502 0.14 31.25 -12.72
CA GLN A 502 0.65 30.83 -11.42
C GLN A 502 -0.34 29.89 -10.71
N TRP A 503 0.18 29.01 -9.85
CA TRP A 503 -0.62 28.19 -8.93
C TRP A 503 -1.01 29.02 -7.70
N GLN A 504 -2.30 29.04 -7.37
CA GLN A 504 -2.82 29.59 -6.12
C GLN A 504 -3.28 28.44 -5.24
N VAL A 505 -2.74 28.35 -4.03
CA VAL A 505 -3.06 27.28 -3.06
C VAL A 505 -3.84 27.89 -1.90
N TYR A 506 -4.94 27.24 -1.51
CA TYR A 506 -5.83 27.65 -0.42
C TYR A 506 -5.88 26.54 0.64
N VAL A 507 -5.84 26.94 1.92
CA VAL A 507 -6.07 26.05 3.07
C VAL A 507 -7.37 26.49 3.73
N THR A 508 -8.38 25.62 3.77
CA THR A 508 -9.66 25.94 4.44
C THR A 508 -9.58 25.52 5.90
N ASN A 509 -9.05 26.41 6.74
CA ASN A 509 -9.52 26.62 8.11
C ASN A 509 -9.13 28.04 8.54
N SER A 510 -10.09 28.96 8.39
CA SER A 510 -10.11 30.35 8.89
C SER A 510 -8.75 31.07 8.94
N HIS A 511 -8.31 31.63 7.81
CA HIS A 511 -7.76 32.99 7.62
C HIS A 511 -7.08 33.11 6.25
N LEU A 512 -7.46 34.14 5.47
CA LEU A 512 -6.91 34.42 4.14
C LEU A 512 -5.46 34.93 4.25
N TRP A 513 -4.50 34.21 3.68
CA TRP A 513 -3.16 34.74 3.39
C TRP A 513 -2.92 34.80 1.89
N ARG A 514 -2.38 35.93 1.42
CA ARG A 514 -2.04 36.21 0.02
C ARG A 514 -0.52 36.17 -0.11
N ILE A 515 0.02 35.13 -0.73
CA ILE A 515 1.43 35.11 -1.12
C ILE A 515 1.52 35.75 -2.51
N SER A 516 2.11 36.94 -2.61
CA SER A 516 2.43 37.60 -3.88
C SER A 516 3.94 37.58 -4.10
N GLY A 517 4.39 36.76 -5.06
CA GLY A 517 5.75 36.77 -5.60
C GLY A 517 5.72 37.04 -7.09
N THR A 518 6.16 38.23 -7.48
CA THR A 518 6.32 38.72 -8.86
C THR A 518 7.68 38.29 -9.41
N ASP A 519 7.75 37.39 -10.39
CA ASP A 519 7.96 37.76 -11.80
C ASP A 519 8.16 36.53 -12.71
N PRO A 520 7.65 36.60 -13.97
CA PRO A 520 7.78 35.58 -15.00
C PRO A 520 9.02 35.85 -15.87
N LEU A 521 9.51 34.86 -16.63
CA LEU A 521 10.03 35.04 -18.00
C LEU A 521 10.38 33.66 -18.59
N SER A 522 9.46 33.14 -19.39
CA SER A 522 9.69 32.04 -20.33
C SER A 522 10.10 32.62 -21.68
N TYR A 523 11.29 32.26 -22.17
CA TYR A 523 11.66 32.41 -23.58
C TYR A 523 11.97 31.01 -24.14
N TYR A 524 11.32 30.66 -25.25
CA TYR A 524 11.73 29.53 -26.09
C TYR A 524 12.76 30.02 -27.11
N TYR A 525 13.90 29.32 -27.19
CA TYR A 525 14.89 29.43 -28.24
C TYR A 525 14.96 28.08 -28.96
N ASP A 526 15.05 28.07 -30.29
CA ASP A 526 15.66 26.92 -30.96
C ASP A 526 17.15 26.89 -30.60
N GLY A 527 17.81 25.74 -30.72
CA GLY A 527 19.19 25.54 -30.26
C GLY A 527 20.27 26.42 -30.92
N VAL A 528 19.93 27.54 -31.57
CA VAL A 528 20.86 28.54 -32.10
C VAL A 528 20.35 30.00 -32.12
N GLY A 529 19.16 30.34 -31.60
CA GLY A 529 18.88 31.75 -31.22
C GLY A 529 17.93 32.58 -32.09
N HIS A 530 16.99 32.04 -32.89
CA HIS A 530 16.07 32.87 -33.69
C HIS A 530 14.59 32.40 -33.71
N MET A 531 13.63 33.34 -33.81
CA MET A 531 12.17 33.09 -33.82
C MET A 531 11.60 32.93 -35.26
N MET A 532 10.89 31.83 -35.57
CA MET A 532 10.16 31.65 -36.83
C MET A 532 8.82 30.90 -36.63
N GLY A 533 7.78 31.30 -37.40
CA GLY A 533 6.41 30.78 -37.36
C GLY A 533 6.17 29.46 -38.13
N PRO A 534 4.94 28.90 -38.12
CA PRO A 534 4.70 27.48 -38.43
C PRO A 534 4.44 27.19 -39.92
N PRO A 535 4.92 26.05 -40.45
CA PRO A 535 4.31 25.37 -41.59
C PRO A 535 3.71 23.99 -41.24
N ARG A 536 3.01 23.44 -42.23
CA ARG A 536 1.87 22.52 -42.18
C ARG A 536 2.22 21.02 -42.02
N SER A 537 1.18 20.28 -41.64
CA SER A 537 0.98 18.83 -41.52
C SER A 537 1.45 17.95 -42.68
N GLY A 538 1.88 16.71 -42.37
CA GLY A 538 1.85 15.56 -43.28
C GLY A 538 2.55 14.32 -42.70
N ASP A 539 1.80 13.20 -42.69
CA ASP A 539 2.16 11.77 -42.69
C ASP A 539 3.33 11.26 -41.86
N TRP A 540 3.12 10.18 -41.09
CA TRP A 540 3.86 8.90 -41.18
C TRP A 540 3.11 7.77 -40.47
N ASP A 541 2.76 6.75 -41.26
CA ASP A 541 2.21 5.44 -40.90
C ASP A 541 3.37 4.45 -40.65
N TYR A 542 3.31 3.59 -39.63
CA TYR A 542 4.05 2.31 -39.64
C TYR A 542 3.45 1.30 -38.64
N LYS A 543 2.78 0.30 -39.22
CA LYS A 543 2.60 -1.04 -38.64
C LYS A 543 3.92 -1.80 -38.72
N THR A 544 4.28 -2.53 -37.65
CA THR A 544 4.86 -3.88 -37.80
C THR A 544 4.74 -4.67 -36.50
N GLU A 545 4.33 -5.92 -36.69
CA GLU A 545 4.06 -6.99 -35.73
C GLU A 545 5.34 -7.54 -35.09
N MET A 546 5.27 -7.97 -33.83
CA MET A 546 6.09 -9.08 -33.33
C MET A 546 5.24 -10.05 -32.53
N ASN A 547 5.10 -11.25 -33.11
CA ASN A 547 4.64 -12.48 -32.49
C ASN A 547 5.55 -12.87 -31.31
N GLY A 548 4.96 -13.11 -30.15
CA GLY A 548 5.59 -13.75 -29.00
C GLY A 548 4.52 -14.47 -28.18
N THR A 549 4.69 -15.77 -27.99
CA THR A 549 3.74 -16.72 -27.41
C THR A 549 3.29 -16.38 -25.99
N LYS A 550 1.98 -16.48 -25.75
CA LYS A 550 1.23 -16.24 -24.49
C LYS A 550 1.65 -17.24 -23.40
N PRO A 551 2.02 -16.82 -22.16
CA PRO A 551 2.07 -17.71 -21.00
C PRO A 551 0.66 -18.03 -20.48
N ASP A 552 0.47 -19.23 -19.93
CA ASP A 552 -0.81 -19.74 -19.45
C ASP A 552 -1.42 -18.90 -18.30
N PRO A 553 -2.77 -18.82 -18.19
CA PRO A 553 -3.46 -17.95 -17.25
C PRO A 553 -3.38 -18.47 -15.81
N VAL A 554 -3.14 -17.56 -14.87
CA VAL A 554 -3.33 -17.75 -13.43
C VAL A 554 -4.80 -18.05 -13.14
N VAL A 555 -5.08 -19.18 -12.48
CA VAL A 555 -6.44 -19.59 -12.09
C VAL A 555 -6.87 -18.79 -10.86
N LEU A 556 -7.65 -17.72 -11.07
CA LEU A 556 -8.39 -16.99 -10.03
C LEU A 556 -9.61 -17.80 -9.53
N PRO A 557 -10.03 -17.64 -8.26
CA PRO A 557 -11.15 -18.41 -7.69
C PRO A 557 -12.47 -18.12 -8.43
N ALA A 558 -13.34 -19.12 -8.50
CA ALA A 558 -14.65 -19.06 -9.13
C ALA A 558 -15.54 -17.95 -8.53
N ARG A 559 -16.34 -17.18 -9.28
CA ARG A 559 -16.08 -16.38 -10.48
C ARG A 559 -16.66 -14.99 -10.14
N MET A 560 -15.85 -13.93 -10.08
CA MET A 560 -16.30 -12.54 -9.88
C MET A 560 -17.32 -12.09 -10.94
N PHE A 561 -17.25 -12.71 -12.12
CA PHE A 561 -18.11 -12.47 -13.27
C PHE A 561 -19.01 -13.66 -13.56
N VAL A 562 -20.32 -13.43 -13.48
CA VAL A 562 -21.33 -14.48 -13.62
C VAL A 562 -22.20 -14.21 -14.86
N PRO A 563 -22.44 -15.19 -15.72
CA PRO A 563 -23.42 -15.05 -16.80
C PRO A 563 -24.84 -14.85 -16.23
N ILE A 564 -25.69 -14.10 -16.93
CA ILE A 564 -27.06 -13.82 -16.46
C ILE A 564 -27.93 -15.07 -16.59
N THR A 565 -27.93 -15.72 -17.77
CA THR A 565 -28.74 -16.92 -18.02
C THR A 565 -27.97 -18.09 -18.66
N GLY A 566 -26.67 -17.91 -18.97
CA GLY A 566 -25.80 -18.97 -19.50
C GLY A 566 -24.83 -18.47 -20.56
N GLN A 567 -24.38 -19.34 -21.47
CA GLN A 567 -23.51 -18.93 -22.57
C GLN A 567 -24.30 -18.27 -23.71
N GLU A 568 -23.58 -17.55 -24.59
CA GLU A 568 -24.09 -16.91 -25.82
C GLU A 568 -25.21 -15.90 -25.58
N GLU A 569 -24.88 -14.80 -24.93
CA GLU A 569 -25.84 -13.77 -24.59
C GLU A 569 -25.25 -12.37 -24.65
N ALA A 570 -26.06 -11.43 -25.10
CA ALA A 570 -25.78 -10.01 -25.08
C ALA A 570 -26.43 -9.40 -23.82
N CYS A 571 -25.73 -8.47 -23.18
CA CYS A 571 -26.18 -7.81 -21.96
C CYS A 571 -27.34 -6.86 -22.23
N ARG A 572 -28.26 -6.78 -21.26
CA ARG A 572 -29.44 -5.92 -21.32
C ARG A 572 -29.68 -5.22 -19.99
N GLY A 573 -30.39 -4.11 -20.07
CA GLY A 573 -30.88 -3.37 -18.91
C GLY A 573 -32.01 -4.12 -18.20
N ALA A 574 -33.17 -3.50 -18.04
CA ALA A 574 -34.27 -4.04 -17.24
C ALA A 574 -34.99 -5.24 -17.88
N THR A 575 -35.00 -5.34 -19.22
CA THR A 575 -35.68 -6.42 -19.96
C THR A 575 -34.80 -6.94 -21.09
N SER A 576 -35.12 -8.10 -21.67
CA SER A 576 -34.32 -8.70 -22.76
C SER A 576 -34.27 -7.85 -24.05
N THR A 577 -35.17 -6.88 -24.18
CA THR A 577 -35.21 -5.91 -25.29
C THR A 577 -34.57 -4.56 -24.95
N ASP A 578 -34.14 -4.35 -23.70
CA ASP A 578 -33.57 -3.09 -23.23
C ASP A 578 -32.06 -3.02 -23.52
N ASN A 579 -31.70 -2.45 -24.67
CA ASN A 579 -30.34 -2.44 -25.22
C ASN A 579 -29.77 -1.03 -25.42
N SER A 580 -30.18 -0.06 -24.61
CA SER A 580 -29.75 1.33 -24.73
C SER A 580 -28.22 1.47 -24.68
N ASN A 581 -27.65 2.18 -25.64
CA ASN A 581 -26.21 2.46 -25.71
C ASN A 581 -25.70 3.37 -24.59
N SER A 582 -26.59 4.02 -23.85
CA SER A 582 -26.24 4.85 -22.69
C SER A 582 -25.84 4.03 -21.45
N TYR A 583 -26.01 2.71 -21.48
CA TYR A 583 -25.75 1.84 -20.33
C TYR A 583 -24.33 1.33 -20.23
N TYR A 584 -23.54 1.51 -21.29
CA TYR A 584 -22.20 0.98 -21.38
C TYR A 584 -21.28 1.92 -22.13
N GLU A 585 -19.98 1.77 -21.86
CA GLU A 585 -18.91 2.45 -22.57
C GLU A 585 -18.23 1.46 -23.51
N LEU A 586 -18.03 1.86 -24.76
CA LEU A 586 -17.32 1.04 -25.74
C LEU A 586 -15.82 1.22 -25.57
N VAL A 587 -15.12 0.11 -25.32
CA VAL A 587 -13.66 0.09 -25.20
C VAL A 587 -13.05 -0.90 -26.18
N ALA A 588 -11.79 -0.65 -26.55
CA ALA A 588 -11.02 -1.60 -27.34
C ALA A 588 -10.57 -2.77 -26.46
N ALA A 589 -10.90 -3.99 -26.89
CA ALA A 589 -10.35 -5.21 -26.31
C ALA A 589 -10.27 -6.29 -27.38
N SER A 590 -9.14 -6.97 -27.46
CA SER A 590 -8.89 -8.05 -28.43
C SER A 590 -9.44 -9.41 -27.98
N SER A 591 -9.81 -9.54 -26.70
CA SER A 591 -10.29 -10.79 -26.11
C SER A 591 -11.28 -10.55 -24.97
N LEU A 592 -12.01 -11.61 -24.60
CA LEU A 592 -12.90 -11.64 -23.44
C LEU A 592 -12.16 -11.30 -22.15
N GLU A 593 -10.94 -11.84 -22.00
CA GLU A 593 -10.05 -11.63 -20.85
C GLU A 593 -9.59 -10.16 -20.77
N GLU A 594 -9.20 -9.56 -21.89
CA GLU A 594 -8.86 -8.13 -21.91
C GLU A 594 -10.09 -7.27 -21.59
N CYS A 595 -11.27 -7.62 -22.09
CA CYS A 595 -12.52 -6.91 -21.77
C CYS A 595 -12.86 -7.00 -20.27
N GLN A 596 -12.61 -8.15 -19.66
CA GLN A 596 -12.70 -8.35 -18.22
C GLN A 596 -11.72 -7.45 -17.46
N ASP A 597 -10.46 -7.38 -17.88
CA ASP A 597 -9.45 -6.53 -17.24
C ASP A 597 -9.79 -5.04 -17.35
N ARG A 598 -10.36 -4.61 -18.50
CA ARG A 598 -10.88 -3.25 -18.67
C ARG A 598 -12.00 -2.95 -17.67
N CYS A 599 -12.93 -3.88 -17.47
CA CYS A 599 -13.96 -3.76 -16.44
C CYS A 599 -13.35 -3.66 -15.03
N LEU A 600 -12.38 -4.51 -14.69
CA LEU A 600 -11.71 -4.52 -13.39
C LEU A 600 -10.86 -3.29 -13.11
N SER A 601 -10.36 -2.63 -14.16
CA SER A 601 -9.64 -1.35 -14.04
C SER A 601 -10.54 -0.19 -13.59
N GLN A 602 -11.87 -0.38 -13.59
CA GLN A 602 -12.86 0.63 -13.20
C GLN A 602 -13.81 0.11 -12.10
N PRO A 603 -13.31 -0.26 -10.90
CA PRO A 603 -14.08 -1.03 -9.91
C PRO A 603 -15.32 -0.31 -9.36
N ARG A 604 -15.37 1.03 -9.40
CA ARG A 604 -16.53 1.82 -8.97
C ARG A 604 -17.65 1.84 -10.02
N HIS A 605 -17.27 1.77 -11.30
CA HIS A 605 -18.18 2.02 -12.42
C HIS A 605 -18.58 0.75 -13.15
N CYS A 606 -17.71 -0.26 -13.22
CA CYS A 606 -18.03 -1.48 -13.92
C CYS A 606 -19.01 -2.37 -13.15
N LYS A 607 -20.20 -2.53 -13.71
CA LYS A 607 -21.24 -3.47 -13.24
C LYS A 607 -21.21 -4.81 -13.97
N GLY A 608 -20.34 -4.93 -14.96
CA GLY A 608 -20.16 -6.10 -15.81
C GLY A 608 -19.71 -5.70 -17.20
N PHE A 609 -19.59 -6.66 -18.11
CA PHE A 609 -19.19 -6.38 -19.48
C PHE A 609 -19.86 -7.30 -20.49
N GLU A 610 -19.98 -6.80 -21.72
CA GLU A 610 -20.33 -7.58 -22.90
C GLU A 610 -19.10 -7.67 -23.83
N PHE A 611 -18.83 -8.85 -24.38
CA PHE A 611 -17.80 -9.01 -25.40
C PHE A 611 -18.35 -9.72 -26.64
N SER A 612 -18.07 -9.18 -27.83
CA SER A 612 -18.36 -9.82 -29.12
C SER A 612 -17.37 -9.41 -30.20
N ARG A 613 -16.68 -10.38 -30.83
CA ARG A 613 -15.81 -10.17 -32.01
C ARG A 613 -14.84 -8.96 -31.91
N GLY A 614 -14.19 -8.77 -30.76
CA GLY A 614 -13.25 -7.67 -30.52
C GLY A 614 -13.88 -6.34 -30.10
N ARG A 615 -15.21 -6.32 -29.91
CA ARG A 615 -15.96 -5.22 -29.30
C ARG A 615 -16.21 -5.53 -27.83
N CYS A 616 -15.85 -4.59 -26.96
CA CYS A 616 -16.06 -4.69 -25.53
C CYS A 616 -16.96 -3.55 -25.05
N GLU A 617 -18.06 -3.89 -24.39
CA GLU A 617 -18.96 -2.93 -23.75
C GLU A 617 -18.79 -3.05 -22.23
N ILE A 618 -18.28 -2.02 -21.58
CA ILE A 618 -18.18 -1.96 -20.13
C ILE A 618 -19.49 -1.38 -19.60
N TRP A 619 -20.26 -2.18 -18.87
CA TRP A 619 -21.56 -1.76 -18.36
C TRP A 619 -21.38 -0.86 -17.14
N THR A 620 -21.86 0.38 -17.24
CA THR A 620 -21.69 1.43 -16.23
C THR A 620 -23.01 1.93 -15.64
N ARG A 621 -24.14 1.45 -16.17
CA ARG A 621 -25.47 1.79 -15.65
C ARG A 621 -25.56 1.50 -14.14
N PRO A 622 -26.07 2.41 -13.30
CA PRO A 622 -26.04 2.27 -11.84
C PRO A 622 -26.71 1.02 -11.27
N GLU A 623 -27.81 0.59 -11.90
CA GLU A 623 -28.56 -0.61 -11.54
C GLU A 623 -27.91 -1.90 -12.07
N GLY A 624 -26.86 -1.80 -12.88
CA GLY A 624 -26.14 -2.92 -13.48
C GLY A 624 -26.87 -3.61 -14.63
N ILE A 625 -26.46 -4.86 -14.89
CA ILE A 625 -27.03 -5.74 -15.90
C ILE A 625 -28.13 -6.56 -15.23
N LEU A 626 -29.39 -6.35 -15.62
CA LEU A 626 -30.54 -7.03 -15.01
C LEU A 626 -31.18 -8.09 -15.93
N SER A 627 -30.81 -8.10 -17.21
CA SER A 627 -31.31 -9.07 -18.17
C SER A 627 -30.26 -9.38 -19.23
N SER A 628 -30.54 -10.37 -20.06
CA SER A 628 -29.74 -10.70 -21.22
C SER A 628 -30.63 -11.12 -22.39
N TYR A 629 -30.05 -11.20 -23.58
CA TYR A 629 -30.71 -11.70 -24.78
C TYR A 629 -29.81 -12.73 -25.44
N LYS A 630 -30.33 -13.93 -25.73
CA LYS A 630 -29.56 -15.01 -26.37
C LYS A 630 -29.10 -14.58 -27.76
N LEU A 631 -27.80 -14.53 -27.94
CA LEU A 631 -27.16 -14.09 -29.17
C LEU A 631 -25.81 -14.78 -29.35
N THR A 632 -25.70 -15.59 -30.40
CA THR A 632 -24.50 -16.37 -30.70
C THR A 632 -23.28 -15.47 -30.93
N GLY A 633 -22.15 -15.83 -30.30
CA GLY A 633 -20.90 -15.09 -30.37
C GLY A 633 -20.78 -13.89 -29.41
N PHE A 634 -21.71 -13.75 -28.47
CA PHE A 634 -21.70 -12.72 -27.42
C PHE A 634 -21.48 -13.37 -26.04
N ALA A 635 -20.75 -12.67 -25.18
CA ALA A 635 -20.61 -13.04 -23.77
C ALA A 635 -21.05 -11.86 -22.91
N CYS A 636 -22.09 -12.06 -22.10
CA CYS A 636 -22.53 -11.10 -21.10
C CYS A 636 -22.16 -11.61 -19.71
N LEU A 637 -21.42 -10.80 -18.97
CA LEU A 637 -20.88 -11.17 -17.67
C LEU A 637 -21.13 -10.05 -16.67
N ARG A 638 -21.97 -10.33 -15.67
CA ARG A 638 -22.25 -9.39 -14.58
C ARG A 638 -21.18 -9.49 -13.51
N ASN A 639 -20.75 -8.34 -13.00
CA ASN A 639 -19.91 -8.27 -11.81
C ASN A 639 -20.79 -8.36 -10.56
N ASP A 640 -20.89 -9.54 -9.96
CA ASP A 640 -21.73 -9.75 -8.77
C ASP A 640 -21.17 -9.07 -7.51
N LEU A 641 -19.94 -8.53 -7.59
CA LEU A 641 -19.31 -7.76 -6.51
C LEU A 641 -19.45 -6.25 -6.69
N ALA A 642 -20.04 -5.78 -7.80
CA ALA A 642 -20.17 -4.36 -8.05
C ALA A 642 -21.22 -3.72 -7.11
N PRO A 643 -20.97 -2.50 -6.59
CA PRO A 643 -21.99 -1.72 -5.89
C PRO A 643 -23.19 -1.42 -6.80
N VAL A 644 -24.42 -1.60 -6.31
CA VAL A 644 -25.65 -1.39 -7.11
C VAL A 644 -26.56 -0.37 -6.44
N PHE A 645 -27.07 0.57 -7.24
CA PHE A 645 -28.16 1.45 -6.86
C PHE A 645 -29.48 0.88 -7.40
N SER A 646 -30.51 0.78 -6.55
CA SER A 646 -31.83 0.28 -6.93
C SER A 646 -32.87 1.39 -6.83
N PRO A 647 -33.71 1.63 -7.85
CA PRO A 647 -34.73 2.66 -7.78
C PRO A 647 -35.79 2.33 -6.71
N VAL A 648 -36.08 3.30 -5.84
CA VAL A 648 -37.18 3.17 -4.84
C VAL A 648 -38.47 3.62 -5.49
N ASP A 649 -39.47 2.74 -5.55
CA ASP A 649 -40.77 2.98 -6.21
C ASP A 649 -40.65 3.47 -7.67
N GLY A 650 -39.74 2.87 -8.44
CA GLY A 650 -39.46 3.25 -9.83
C GLY A 650 -38.43 4.38 -9.98
N GLY A 651 -38.03 5.01 -8.88
CA GLY A 651 -36.87 5.90 -8.77
C GLY A 651 -37.07 7.27 -9.40
N LYS A 652 -37.68 7.37 -10.58
CA LYS A 652 -37.97 8.63 -11.26
C LYS A 652 -39.19 9.34 -10.68
N ASP A 653 -39.09 10.66 -10.53
CA ASP A 653 -40.11 11.52 -9.93
C ASP A 653 -40.44 11.09 -8.47
N ARG A 654 -39.41 10.63 -7.76
CA ARG A 654 -39.48 10.15 -6.39
C ARG A 654 -38.44 10.87 -5.53
N ALA A 655 -38.88 11.41 -4.41
CA ALA A 655 -38.02 11.92 -3.34
C ALA A 655 -37.94 10.87 -2.21
N CYS A 656 -36.76 10.62 -1.68
CA CYS A 656 -36.50 9.63 -0.66
C CYS A 656 -37.08 10.04 0.70
N ARG A 657 -37.55 9.06 1.47
CA ARG A 657 -38.16 9.28 2.78
C ARG A 657 -37.69 8.22 3.78
N GLY A 658 -37.80 8.55 5.06
CA GLY A 658 -37.57 7.63 6.18
C GLY A 658 -38.70 6.60 6.28
N ALA A 659 -39.33 6.47 7.45
CA ALA A 659 -40.30 5.40 7.69
C ALA A 659 -41.63 5.56 6.92
N THR A 660 -42.03 6.78 6.56
CA THR A 660 -43.29 7.07 5.87
C THR A 660 -43.10 8.12 4.77
N SER A 661 -44.05 8.27 3.85
CA SER A 661 -43.95 9.23 2.73
C SER A 661 -43.83 10.71 3.15
N SER A 662 -44.18 11.03 4.40
CA SER A 662 -44.03 12.37 4.98
C SER A 662 -42.76 12.53 5.85
N ASP A 663 -42.01 11.46 6.10
CA ASP A 663 -40.82 11.47 6.96
C ASP A 663 -39.58 11.94 6.18
N ASN A 664 -39.28 13.23 6.24
CA ASN A 664 -38.26 13.91 5.44
C ASN A 664 -37.18 14.64 6.26
N SER A 665 -36.93 14.17 7.49
CA SER A 665 -35.99 14.82 8.42
C SER A 665 -34.61 15.04 7.79
N ALA A 666 -34.08 16.27 7.90
CA ALA A 666 -32.75 16.63 7.42
C ALA A 666 -31.61 15.89 8.15
N SER A 667 -31.88 15.23 9.28
CA SER A 667 -30.90 14.40 9.98
C SER A 667 -30.60 13.07 9.28
N TYR A 668 -31.38 12.68 8.27
CA TYR A 668 -31.23 11.40 7.59
C TYR A 668 -30.21 11.41 6.44
N TYR A 669 -29.80 12.60 6.00
CA TYR A 669 -28.99 12.73 4.80
C TYR A 669 -28.05 13.92 4.84
N LYS A 670 -26.96 13.82 4.09
CA LYS A 670 -26.02 14.93 3.83
C LYS A 670 -26.36 15.55 2.48
N VAL A 671 -26.39 16.88 2.40
CA VAL A 671 -26.77 17.61 1.18
C VAL A 671 -25.53 18.13 0.45
N PHE A 672 -25.43 17.79 -0.83
CA PHE A 672 -24.42 18.29 -1.75
C PHE A 672 -25.11 19.05 -2.89
N LYS A 673 -24.43 20.06 -3.41
CA LYS A 673 -24.90 20.87 -4.54
C LYS A 673 -23.97 20.67 -5.72
N ASP A 674 -24.51 20.86 -6.90
CA ASP A 674 -23.75 20.83 -8.15
C ASP A 674 -23.10 19.47 -8.45
N LEU A 675 -23.75 18.38 -8.06
CA LEU A 675 -23.39 17.00 -8.42
C LEU A 675 -24.36 16.39 -9.42
N THR A 676 -23.86 15.91 -10.57
CA THR A 676 -24.67 15.10 -11.47
C THR A 676 -25.19 13.86 -10.75
N LEU A 677 -26.21 13.18 -11.29
CA LEU A 677 -26.70 11.91 -10.72
C LEU A 677 -25.54 10.91 -10.52
N ARG A 678 -24.59 10.89 -11.46
CA ARG A 678 -23.40 10.04 -11.41
C ARG A 678 -22.46 10.44 -10.27
N ASP A 679 -22.20 11.73 -10.09
CA ASP A 679 -21.33 12.22 -9.02
C ASP A 679 -21.99 12.01 -7.65
N CYS A 680 -23.31 12.17 -7.57
CA CYS A 680 -24.10 11.87 -6.38
C CYS A 680 -23.97 10.39 -5.96
N GLN A 681 -23.99 9.47 -6.93
CA GLN A 681 -23.72 8.05 -6.68
C GLN A 681 -22.27 7.82 -6.23
N SER A 682 -21.31 8.54 -6.81
CA SER A 682 -19.91 8.45 -6.39
C SER A 682 -19.70 8.90 -4.95
N GLU A 683 -20.28 10.05 -4.57
CA GLU A 683 -20.25 10.53 -3.18
C GLU A 683 -20.90 9.54 -2.22
N CYS A 684 -22.01 8.91 -2.61
CA CYS A 684 -22.62 7.85 -1.80
C CYS A 684 -21.71 6.61 -1.66
N MET A 685 -20.97 6.24 -2.72
CA MET A 685 -20.03 5.12 -2.65
C MET A 685 -18.81 5.44 -1.76
N ASP A 686 -18.45 6.71 -1.61
CA ASP A 686 -17.36 7.18 -0.73
C ASP A 686 -17.83 7.42 0.72
N GLU A 687 -19.12 7.68 0.94
CA GLU A 687 -19.71 7.81 2.27
C GLU A 687 -19.96 6.42 2.90
N ALA A 688 -19.17 6.07 3.91
CA ALA A 688 -19.24 4.79 4.61
C ALA A 688 -20.64 4.42 5.15
N LEU A 689 -21.44 5.42 5.52
CA LEU A 689 -22.79 5.22 6.05
C LEU A 689 -23.89 5.30 4.99
N CYS A 690 -23.56 5.49 3.70
CA CYS A 690 -24.57 5.64 2.68
C CYS A 690 -25.47 4.40 2.58
N LYS A 691 -26.78 4.65 2.51
CA LYS A 691 -27.85 3.70 2.26
C LYS A 691 -28.66 4.03 1.01
N GLY A 692 -28.38 5.15 0.35
CA GLY A 692 -29.03 5.55 -0.89
C GLY A 692 -28.79 7.02 -1.23
N ILE A 693 -29.37 7.45 -2.34
CA ILE A 693 -29.31 8.84 -2.79
C ILE A 693 -30.69 9.36 -3.16
N GLU A 694 -30.89 10.66 -2.93
CA GLU A 694 -31.88 11.47 -3.61
C GLU A 694 -31.15 12.45 -4.53
N HIS A 695 -31.52 12.55 -5.79
CA HIS A 695 -30.95 13.52 -6.73
C HIS A 695 -32.05 14.33 -7.39
N SER A 696 -31.90 15.65 -7.48
CA SER A 696 -32.85 16.53 -8.15
C SER A 696 -32.16 17.36 -9.22
N THR A 697 -32.72 17.41 -10.42
CA THR A 697 -32.25 18.29 -11.51
C THR A 697 -32.91 19.67 -11.50
N GLU A 698 -33.75 19.97 -10.50
CA GLU A 698 -34.54 21.21 -10.41
C GLU A 698 -33.66 22.46 -10.20
N TYR A 699 -32.46 22.30 -9.65
CA TYR A 699 -31.54 23.40 -9.31
C TYR A 699 -30.45 23.69 -10.37
N GLY A 700 -30.59 23.19 -11.60
CA GLY A 700 -29.62 23.35 -12.69
C GLY A 700 -29.06 22.01 -13.19
N HIS A 701 -28.22 22.03 -14.23
CA HIS A 701 -27.67 20.80 -14.86
C HIS A 701 -26.86 19.92 -13.89
N SER A 702 -26.28 20.53 -12.87
CA SER A 702 -25.51 19.84 -11.84
C SER A 702 -26.35 19.48 -10.61
N GLY A 703 -27.64 19.82 -10.51
CA GLY A 703 -28.57 19.29 -9.51
C GLY A 703 -28.24 19.43 -8.01
N ARG A 704 -29.15 18.94 -7.16
CA ARG A 704 -28.99 18.78 -5.71
C ARG A 704 -28.95 17.30 -5.39
N CYS A 705 -28.00 16.89 -4.55
CA CYS A 705 -27.81 15.51 -4.13
C CYS A 705 -27.98 15.39 -2.62
N GLU A 706 -28.74 14.41 -2.17
CA GLU A 706 -28.80 13.99 -0.77
C GLU A 706 -28.22 12.59 -0.65
N ILE A 707 -27.21 12.42 0.18
CA ILE A 707 -26.63 11.13 0.53
C ILE A 707 -27.32 10.63 1.79
N TRP A 708 -28.14 9.60 1.66
CA TRP A 708 -28.95 9.06 2.76
C TRP A 708 -28.09 8.17 3.66
N THR A 709 -27.99 8.49 4.94
CA THR A 709 -27.15 7.79 5.93
C THR A 709 -27.95 7.19 7.09
N LEU A 710 -29.28 7.26 7.02
CA LEU A 710 -30.18 6.68 8.03
C LEU A 710 -29.92 5.19 8.19
N SER A 711 -29.70 4.69 9.41
CA SER A 711 -29.21 3.33 9.66
C SER A 711 -30.08 2.21 9.07
N HIS A 712 -31.41 2.39 9.03
CA HIS A 712 -32.36 1.46 8.41
C HIS A 712 -32.61 1.71 6.91
N GLY A 713 -31.91 2.69 6.33
CA GLY A 713 -32.01 3.07 4.92
C GLY A 713 -33.23 3.90 4.59
N ILE A 714 -33.53 3.98 3.29
CA ILE A 714 -34.72 4.64 2.76
C ILE A 714 -35.90 3.69 2.97
N GLY A 715 -36.85 4.08 3.83
CA GLY A 715 -38.02 3.26 4.17
C GLY A 715 -39.24 3.54 3.29
N SER A 716 -39.28 4.68 2.60
CA SER A 716 -40.39 5.09 1.73
C SER A 716 -39.91 6.10 0.69
N SER A 717 -40.80 6.50 -0.22
CA SER A 717 -40.57 7.66 -1.09
C SER A 717 -41.87 8.43 -1.35
N ALA A 718 -41.76 9.68 -1.76
CA ALA A 718 -42.88 10.55 -2.08
C ALA A 718 -42.83 10.98 -3.56
N PRO A 719 -43.98 11.15 -4.24
CA PRO A 719 -44.01 11.61 -5.61
C PRO A 719 -43.59 13.08 -5.68
N VAL A 720 -42.45 13.37 -6.29
CA VAL A 720 -41.92 14.72 -6.48
C VAL A 720 -41.26 14.79 -7.86
N ALA A 721 -41.82 15.60 -8.75
CA ALA A 721 -41.35 15.71 -10.13
C ALA A 721 -39.91 16.23 -10.21
N GLY A 722 -39.07 15.58 -11.02
CA GLY A 722 -37.67 15.96 -11.21
C GLY A 722 -36.69 15.41 -10.17
N TYR A 723 -37.17 14.57 -9.23
CA TYR A 723 -36.34 13.91 -8.22
C TYR A 723 -36.12 12.45 -8.57
N THR A 724 -34.98 11.93 -8.15
CA THR A 724 -34.55 10.55 -8.35
C THR A 724 -34.19 9.93 -7.01
N CYS A 725 -34.90 8.90 -6.57
CA CYS A 725 -34.62 8.19 -5.33
C CYS A 725 -34.08 6.78 -5.60
N MET A 726 -32.91 6.48 -5.04
CA MET A 726 -32.27 5.17 -5.18
C MET A 726 -31.75 4.66 -3.84
N SER A 727 -32.04 3.41 -3.51
CA SER A 727 -31.37 2.72 -2.42
C SER A 727 -30.01 2.21 -2.87
N TYR A 728 -29.05 2.20 -1.96
CA TYR A 728 -27.70 1.75 -2.21
C TYR A 728 -27.46 0.44 -1.48
N LYS A 729 -27.11 -0.60 -2.23
CA LYS A 729 -26.59 -1.84 -1.67
C LYS A 729 -25.09 -1.86 -1.85
N ALA A 730 -24.39 -1.51 -0.77
CA ALA A 730 -22.96 -1.73 -0.66
C ALA A 730 -22.63 -3.22 -0.85
N ARG A 731 -21.41 -3.50 -1.34
CA ARG A 731 -20.84 -4.83 -1.50
C ARG A 731 -21.24 -5.78 -0.35
N PRO A 732 -21.79 -6.99 -0.62
CA PRO A 732 -21.93 -8.01 0.41
C PRO A 732 -20.54 -8.37 0.95
N LEU A 733 -20.33 -8.19 2.25
CA LEU A 733 -19.04 -8.40 2.94
C LEU A 733 -18.65 -9.89 3.07
N THR A 734 -19.45 -10.80 2.53
CA THR A 734 -19.24 -12.25 2.51
C THR A 734 -19.93 -12.84 1.28
N PRO A 735 -19.32 -13.79 0.54
CA PRO A 735 -20.07 -14.62 -0.41
C PRO A 735 -21.20 -15.36 0.33
N PRO A 736 -22.38 -15.56 -0.27
CA PRO A 736 -23.33 -16.52 0.28
C PRO A 736 -22.65 -17.89 0.33
N LEU A 737 -22.72 -18.52 1.50
CA LEU A 737 -22.33 -19.92 1.67
C LEU A 737 -23.15 -20.77 0.69
N VAL A 738 -22.47 -21.46 -0.23
CA VAL A 738 -23.06 -22.52 -1.06
C VAL A 738 -22.42 -23.83 -0.66
#